data_AF-A0A6I8TCR2-F1
#
_entry.id   AF-A0A6I8TCR2-F1
#
_cell.length_a   1.000
_cell.length_b   1.000
_cell.length_c   1.000
_cell.angle_alpha   90.00
_cell.angle_beta   90.00
_cell.angle_gamma   90.00
#
_symmetry.space_group_name_H-M   'P 1'
#
loop_
_entity.id
_entity.type
_entity.pdbx_description
1 polymer ?
#
loop_
_entity_poly.entity_id
_entity_poly.type
_entity_poly.pdbx_seq_one_letter_code
_entity_poly.pdbx_strand_id
1 'polypeptide(L)'
;MDIDALHSDLRKRLDVLGFNHPLPLGAIGIVSAILDDLIKTSEKLKASKQQISQLQQEKAAWDLGVEPYKCDNSRLLAECNELHLELVKQRDKFVLANTELKCRVRNLQTDKKQLEERCLQAEAKIRQLQCGDSKSKKDGANMQRKPFVSTVRPGQYQPSTCCGVEKRESKCCCPCNQARKTEILHEIERLQVETKNQEEVIEAYKKQIDYRDREIQRLGALFSGGRPAAALAKDCCYRNVNTLAEDVKCLQEEKASMQNKLTEALESQQSASKKIQKLSERNKQLEQELKEIENVALSVESEANLNILDKDRENSDLQIRLQRSNMKVKELETLLTARTSGSTPVSSSASACSIDSTLQNALKQANEEKRALYKQLNELKQREQTFLTDYEKIKSKYSKLKLKLSNQIAFSTTDCNRDNAEIDELNQKCSALEMSLKQAESKRDQLTNDIKKLRDNFTKLKGEGIDKDLRIAQLESELCLQKKSTTSSIVVPPRLRTAESAISGQTSLSVQSAFHRVERERDAAKSEVQQLKIERDALRNKLKLATKSQMDAQSKHEETIISYSTQIAKLEAEKRDLMCGQSSSQTTLHLLKEENRELQERLKEVESNFSKLKVSHSQLKILQEQTERTMLQHQNRLFCSENQLGNAEAKLNQVDGTIESAQKDIGKLRGDISVLKASNASLQREKDKLLMDLDKKTEKLYTVEAELNTLKTKKAEMRDTIDRLERKLENASVDNFQKDSNLRSVATETDTLRKQVATLKRSHDNAVTENGRLSNDLSDTASELTLTKRKLAECQKEVERMKSQLREYVQEIQRAEELLCIKEREREEMLEHYKSLSEGVNMLEVSNHTLEAESAEAKKLLQEAEGRINGLQERVGLREAEIKTYEEQINGLSSNIVKLETEIECLKEENHNLQEDLDATKNLCNKLDLQKDKLNAELEEHSSIREQLNKENATLKRQLSLAQTGDKAAVDGLQELLAASRAEVEQQRIVTNQLNQEVKTLKAQIEELNLKLDEEQRNAARNEALANEYSVQLQELRRMITDDRFAQVQSREEEDYNRYGPLCK
;
A
#
# COMPACT_ATOMS: atom_id res chain seq x y z
N MET A 1 -141.72 29.74 -36.09
CA MET A 1 -141.88 30.76 -35.02
C MET A 1 -142.47 32.00 -35.64
N ASP A 2 -143.16 32.81 -34.86
CA ASP A 2 -143.68 34.09 -35.34
C ASP A 2 -142.54 35.07 -35.63
N ILE A 3 -142.69 35.93 -36.65
CA ILE A 3 -141.61 36.81 -37.12
C ILE A 3 -141.29 37.87 -36.07
N ASP A 4 -142.31 38.40 -35.38
CA ASP A 4 -142.15 39.42 -34.34
C ASP A 4 -141.47 38.86 -33.08
N ALA A 5 -141.64 37.57 -32.79
CA ALA A 5 -140.90 36.90 -31.72
C ALA A 5 -139.41 36.77 -32.05
N LEU A 6 -139.09 36.42 -33.30
CA LEU A 6 -137.71 36.33 -33.80
C LEU A 6 -137.03 37.72 -33.88
N HIS A 7 -137.80 38.74 -34.24
CA HIS A 7 -137.39 40.14 -34.20
C HIS A 7 -137.05 40.59 -32.77
N SER A 8 -137.95 40.34 -31.82
CA SER A 8 -137.79 40.74 -30.41
C SER A 8 -136.57 40.08 -29.75
N ASP A 9 -136.27 38.81 -30.07
CA ASP A 9 -135.09 38.14 -29.55
C ASP A 9 -133.80 38.67 -30.17
N LEU A 10 -133.72 38.77 -31.50
CA LEU A 10 -132.54 39.33 -32.18
C LEU A 10 -132.28 40.78 -31.78
N ARG A 11 -133.34 41.58 -31.60
CA ARG A 11 -133.28 42.95 -31.05
C ARG A 11 -132.57 42.98 -29.70
N LYS A 12 -133.01 42.16 -28.72
CA LYS A 12 -132.37 42.05 -27.40
C LYS A 12 -130.91 41.61 -27.49
N ARG A 13 -130.61 40.61 -28.34
CA ARG A 13 -129.23 40.15 -28.58
C ARG A 13 -128.33 41.26 -29.12
N LEU A 14 -128.85 42.13 -29.98
CA LEU A 14 -128.14 43.30 -30.51
C LEU A 14 -128.02 44.45 -29.50
N ASP A 15 -129.05 44.71 -28.68
CA ASP A 15 -129.01 45.71 -27.59
C ASP A 15 -127.96 45.36 -26.53
N VAL A 16 -127.84 44.09 -26.15
CA VAL A 16 -126.79 43.58 -25.23
C VAL A 16 -125.38 43.77 -25.81
N LEU A 17 -125.26 43.87 -27.13
CA LEU A 17 -124.01 44.15 -27.86
C LEU A 17 -123.86 45.64 -28.24
N GLY A 18 -124.75 46.52 -27.78
CA GLY A 18 -124.72 47.97 -27.99
C GLY A 18 -125.20 48.45 -29.37
N PHE A 19 -125.74 47.58 -30.22
CA PHE A 19 -126.18 47.91 -31.57
C PHE A 19 -127.60 48.50 -31.60
N ASN A 20 -127.80 49.61 -30.90
CA ASN A 20 -129.12 50.21 -30.55
C ASN A 20 -129.93 50.81 -31.74
N HIS A 21 -129.58 50.48 -32.98
CA HIS A 21 -130.27 50.97 -34.19
C HIS A 21 -131.54 50.15 -34.48
N PRO A 22 -132.61 50.77 -35.02
CA PRO A 22 -133.85 50.06 -35.34
C PRO A 22 -133.63 48.98 -36.41
N LEU A 23 -134.15 47.78 -36.14
CA LEU A 23 -134.01 46.61 -37.02
C LEU A 23 -135.26 46.47 -37.92
N PRO A 24 -135.14 46.51 -39.26
CA PRO A 24 -136.26 46.21 -40.16
C PRO A 24 -136.61 44.72 -40.15
N LEU A 25 -137.91 44.38 -40.25
CA LEU A 25 -138.38 42.98 -40.28
C LEU A 25 -137.73 42.16 -41.41
N GLY A 26 -137.54 42.75 -42.60
CA GLY A 26 -136.88 42.11 -43.73
C GLY A 26 -135.38 41.83 -43.55
N ALA A 27 -134.74 42.41 -42.53
CA ALA A 27 -133.30 42.25 -42.28
C ALA A 27 -132.95 41.16 -41.25
N ILE A 28 -133.94 40.64 -40.49
CA ILE A 28 -133.74 39.72 -39.35
C ILE A 28 -132.84 38.53 -39.74
N GLY A 29 -133.14 37.84 -40.85
CA GLY A 29 -132.43 36.63 -41.25
C GLY A 29 -130.94 36.86 -41.54
N ILE A 30 -130.61 37.96 -42.21
CA ILE A 30 -129.21 38.33 -42.53
C ILE A 30 -128.46 38.75 -41.27
N VAL A 31 -129.10 39.57 -40.42
CA VAL A 31 -128.46 40.08 -39.20
C VAL A 31 -128.26 38.97 -38.16
N SER A 32 -129.19 38.00 -38.04
CA SER A 32 -128.98 36.82 -37.19
C SER A 32 -127.81 35.99 -37.70
N ALA A 33 -127.78 35.66 -39.01
CA ALA A 33 -126.70 34.85 -39.57
C ALA A 33 -125.32 35.46 -39.34
N ILE A 34 -125.17 36.78 -39.59
CA ILE A 34 -123.93 37.52 -39.33
C ILE A 34 -123.57 37.50 -37.84
N LEU A 35 -124.54 37.70 -36.94
CA LEU A 35 -124.30 37.66 -35.50
C LEU A 35 -123.88 36.27 -35.00
N ASP A 36 -124.57 35.23 -35.46
CA ASP A 36 -124.30 33.84 -35.09
C ASP A 36 -122.93 33.39 -35.61
N ASP A 37 -122.51 33.84 -36.80
CA ASP A 37 -121.16 33.57 -37.33
C ASP A 37 -120.07 34.43 -36.66
N LEU A 38 -120.36 35.67 -36.24
CA LEU A 38 -119.46 36.49 -35.43
C LEU A 38 -119.19 35.85 -34.06
N ILE A 39 -120.23 35.26 -33.44
CA ILE A 39 -120.08 34.51 -32.18
C ILE A 39 -119.22 33.26 -32.42
N LYS A 40 -119.55 32.41 -33.39
CA LYS A 40 -118.76 31.20 -33.73
C LYS A 40 -117.30 31.50 -34.05
N THR A 41 -117.01 32.62 -34.72
CA THR A 41 -115.63 33.01 -35.06
C THR A 41 -114.88 33.58 -33.85
N SER A 42 -115.54 34.35 -32.99
CA SER A 42 -114.98 34.83 -31.72
C SER A 42 -114.66 33.66 -30.76
N GLU A 43 -115.57 32.68 -30.64
CA GLU A 43 -115.35 31.47 -29.84
C GLU A 43 -114.19 30.62 -30.37
N LYS A 44 -114.11 30.39 -31.69
CA LYS A 44 -112.97 29.73 -32.33
C LYS A 44 -111.65 30.47 -32.09
N LEU A 45 -111.65 31.80 -32.17
CA LEU A 45 -110.46 32.61 -31.89
C LEU A 45 -110.05 32.53 -30.41
N LYS A 46 -111.02 32.50 -29.48
CA LYS A 46 -110.76 32.33 -28.04
C LYS A 46 -110.17 30.95 -27.75
N ALA A 47 -110.73 29.89 -28.31
CA ALA A 47 -110.22 28.52 -28.20
C ALA A 47 -108.80 28.40 -28.80
N SER A 48 -108.55 28.97 -29.98
CA SER A 48 -107.23 28.99 -30.61
C SER A 48 -106.19 29.74 -29.76
N LYS A 49 -106.54 30.91 -29.19
CA LYS A 49 -105.66 31.64 -28.27
C LYS A 49 -105.33 30.84 -27.01
N GLN A 50 -106.32 30.13 -26.44
CA GLN A 50 -106.11 29.27 -25.28
C GLN A 50 -105.18 28.10 -25.62
N GLN A 51 -105.37 27.45 -26.77
CA GLN A 51 -104.48 26.39 -27.27
C GLN A 51 -103.04 26.89 -27.51
N ILE A 52 -102.87 28.09 -28.09
CA ILE A 52 -101.55 28.72 -28.27
C ILE A 52 -100.88 28.98 -26.91
N SER A 53 -101.63 29.47 -25.92
CA SER A 53 -101.11 29.68 -24.57
C SER A 53 -100.69 28.38 -23.88
N GLN A 54 -101.43 27.29 -24.10
CA GLN A 54 -101.07 25.95 -23.61
C GLN A 54 -99.80 25.45 -24.29
N LEU A 55 -99.71 25.51 -25.63
CA LEU A 55 -98.51 25.14 -26.39
C LEU A 55 -97.27 25.99 -26.01
N GLN A 56 -97.45 27.25 -25.63
CA GLN A 56 -96.37 28.09 -25.12
C GLN A 56 -95.92 27.67 -23.71
N GLN A 57 -96.84 27.29 -22.83
CA GLN A 57 -96.53 26.77 -21.49
C GLN A 57 -95.87 25.38 -21.57
N GLU A 58 -96.36 24.49 -22.44
CA GLU A 58 -95.73 23.21 -22.75
C GLU A 58 -94.32 23.41 -23.31
N LYS A 59 -94.13 24.31 -24.29
CA LYS A 59 -92.80 24.65 -24.81
C LYS A 59 -91.86 25.12 -23.70
N ALA A 60 -92.32 26.00 -22.80
CA ALA A 60 -91.50 26.45 -21.67
C ALA A 60 -91.13 25.30 -20.71
N ALA A 61 -92.04 24.35 -20.47
CA ALA A 61 -91.76 23.15 -19.68
C ALA A 61 -90.75 22.21 -20.39
N TRP A 62 -90.84 22.04 -21.71
CA TRP A 62 -89.85 21.30 -22.50
C TRP A 62 -88.49 22.01 -22.51
N ASP A 63 -88.45 23.33 -22.70
CA ASP A 63 -87.21 24.12 -22.68
C ASP A 63 -86.49 24.02 -21.32
N LEU A 64 -87.24 24.01 -20.20
CA LEU A 64 -86.69 23.73 -18.86
C LEU A 64 -86.26 22.26 -18.70
N GLY A 65 -87.06 21.30 -19.18
CA GLY A 65 -86.75 19.87 -19.09
C GLY A 65 -85.49 19.45 -19.85
N VAL A 66 -85.12 20.21 -20.88
CA VAL A 66 -83.88 20.02 -21.65
C VAL A 66 -82.67 20.72 -20.99
N GLU A 67 -82.87 21.70 -20.11
CA GLU A 67 -81.78 22.49 -19.49
C GLU A 67 -80.72 21.64 -18.77
N PRO A 68 -81.05 20.64 -17.92
CA PRO A 68 -80.04 19.79 -17.28
C PRO A 68 -79.15 19.08 -18.30
N TYR A 69 -79.73 18.60 -19.40
CA TYR A 69 -79.00 17.94 -20.48
C TYR A 69 -78.10 18.92 -21.26
N LYS A 70 -78.43 20.22 -21.34
CA LYS A 70 -77.51 21.23 -21.88
C LYS A 70 -76.30 21.42 -20.97
N CYS A 71 -76.54 21.50 -19.65
CA CYS A 71 -75.48 21.64 -18.66
C CYS A 71 -74.56 20.42 -18.64
N ASP A 72 -75.11 19.20 -18.63
CA ASP A 72 -74.33 17.96 -18.66
C ASP A 72 -73.57 17.79 -19.98
N ASN A 73 -74.17 18.09 -21.13
CA ASN A 73 -73.43 18.09 -22.40
C ASN A 73 -72.30 19.13 -22.41
N SER A 74 -72.52 20.32 -21.83
CA SER A 74 -71.48 21.37 -21.72
C SER A 74 -70.32 20.92 -20.82
N ARG A 75 -70.64 20.25 -19.70
CA ARG A 75 -69.68 19.68 -18.76
C ARG A 75 -68.89 18.52 -19.37
N LEU A 76 -69.57 17.56 -20.00
CA LEU A 76 -68.94 16.43 -20.67
C LEU A 76 -68.07 16.88 -21.84
N LEU A 77 -68.42 17.94 -22.56
CA LEU A 77 -67.55 18.54 -23.59
C LEU A 77 -66.29 19.16 -22.97
N ALA A 78 -66.38 19.84 -21.82
CA ALA A 78 -65.21 20.36 -21.11
C ALA A 78 -64.30 19.22 -20.62
N GLU A 79 -64.86 18.23 -19.90
CA GLU A 79 -64.14 17.04 -19.40
C GLU A 79 -63.48 16.25 -20.55
N CYS A 80 -64.18 16.05 -21.68
CA CYS A 80 -63.60 15.40 -22.86
C CYS A 80 -62.45 16.20 -23.50
N ASN A 81 -62.55 17.53 -23.54
CA ASN A 81 -61.50 18.37 -24.12
C ASN A 81 -60.27 18.44 -23.20
N GLU A 82 -60.45 18.53 -21.88
CA GLU A 82 -59.36 18.48 -20.90
C GLU A 82 -58.61 17.14 -20.97
N LEU A 83 -59.34 16.02 -21.00
CA LEU A 83 -58.76 14.69 -21.19
C LEU A 83 -58.04 14.55 -22.53
N HIS A 84 -58.55 15.16 -23.61
CA HIS A 84 -57.87 15.15 -24.91
C HIS A 84 -56.56 15.95 -24.87
N LEU A 85 -56.56 17.12 -24.23
CA LEU A 85 -55.37 17.95 -24.07
C LEU A 85 -54.29 17.26 -23.22
N GLU A 86 -54.66 16.57 -22.14
CA GLU A 86 -53.68 15.80 -21.35
C GLU A 86 -53.19 14.54 -22.08
N LEU A 87 -54.03 13.85 -22.85
CA LEU A 87 -53.56 12.77 -23.74
C LEU A 87 -52.56 13.27 -24.80
N VAL A 88 -52.78 14.45 -25.38
CA VAL A 88 -51.82 15.10 -26.29
C VAL A 88 -50.53 15.44 -25.54
N LYS A 89 -50.60 16.04 -24.35
CA LYS A 89 -49.43 16.37 -23.51
C LYS A 89 -48.63 15.12 -23.12
N GLN A 90 -49.27 14.02 -22.73
CA GLN A 90 -48.60 12.77 -22.36
C GLN A 90 -47.94 12.10 -23.56
N ARG A 91 -48.62 12.06 -24.70
CA ARG A 91 -48.02 11.55 -25.94
C ARG A 91 -46.86 12.42 -26.41
N ASP A 92 -46.96 13.74 -26.28
CA ASP A 92 -45.87 14.67 -26.64
C ASP A 92 -44.64 14.50 -25.72
N LYS A 93 -44.84 14.36 -24.39
CA LYS A 93 -43.80 13.96 -23.43
C LYS A 93 -43.15 12.64 -23.85
N PHE A 94 -43.94 11.62 -24.19
CA PHE A 94 -43.45 10.30 -24.62
C PHE A 94 -42.66 10.36 -25.93
N VAL A 95 -43.13 11.13 -26.93
CA VAL A 95 -42.42 11.30 -28.21
C VAL A 95 -41.04 11.95 -27.96
N LEU A 96 -40.97 13.02 -27.17
CA LEU A 96 -39.71 13.68 -26.86
C LEU A 96 -38.74 12.77 -26.09
N ALA A 97 -39.21 12.12 -25.01
CA ALA A 97 -38.39 11.19 -24.24
C ALA A 97 -37.88 10.01 -25.10
N ASN A 98 -38.71 9.49 -26.02
CA ASN A 98 -38.32 8.43 -26.94
C ASN A 98 -37.26 8.92 -27.95
N THR A 99 -37.38 10.15 -28.48
CA THR A 99 -36.34 10.73 -29.34
C THR A 99 -35.04 11.07 -28.59
N GLU A 100 -35.12 11.56 -27.34
CA GLU A 100 -33.95 11.80 -26.51
C GLU A 100 -33.23 10.47 -26.21
N LEU A 101 -33.97 9.43 -25.83
CA LEU A 101 -33.41 8.09 -25.61
C LEU A 101 -32.79 7.51 -26.89
N LYS A 102 -33.38 7.72 -28.07
CA LYS A 102 -32.77 7.32 -29.36
C LYS A 102 -31.47 8.07 -29.66
N CYS A 103 -31.45 9.39 -29.48
CA CYS A 103 -30.23 10.19 -29.63
C CYS A 103 -29.16 9.74 -28.65
N ARG A 104 -29.52 9.52 -27.38
CA ARG A 104 -28.62 9.02 -26.33
C ARG A 104 -28.09 7.61 -26.63
N VAL A 105 -28.93 6.70 -27.14
CA VAL A 105 -28.49 5.36 -27.58
C VAL A 105 -27.55 5.46 -28.78
N ARG A 106 -27.86 6.25 -29.81
CA ARG A 106 -26.99 6.42 -30.99
C ARG A 106 -25.65 7.09 -30.62
N ASN A 107 -25.65 8.03 -29.67
CA ASN A 107 -24.43 8.61 -29.11
C ASN A 107 -23.62 7.54 -28.34
N LEU A 108 -24.24 6.84 -27.37
CA LEU A 108 -23.57 5.80 -26.57
C LEU A 108 -23.08 4.61 -27.42
N GLN A 109 -23.75 4.27 -28.52
CA GLN A 109 -23.26 3.29 -29.51
C GLN A 109 -21.99 3.78 -30.22
N THR A 110 -21.93 5.07 -30.55
CA THR A 110 -20.77 5.71 -31.18
C THR A 110 -19.61 5.82 -30.20
N ASP A 111 -19.85 6.28 -28.97
CA ASP A 111 -18.86 6.36 -27.90
C ASP A 111 -18.35 4.96 -27.54
N LYS A 112 -19.24 3.95 -27.44
CA LYS A 112 -18.86 2.55 -27.25
C LYS A 112 -17.93 2.08 -28.37
N LYS A 113 -18.28 2.29 -29.64
CA LYS A 113 -17.43 1.91 -30.78
C LYS A 113 -16.06 2.59 -30.71
N GLN A 114 -16.00 3.88 -30.39
CA GLN A 114 -14.74 4.61 -30.24
C GLN A 114 -13.90 4.11 -29.04
N LEU A 115 -14.54 3.70 -27.94
CA LEU A 115 -13.87 3.09 -26.80
C LEU A 115 -13.39 1.67 -27.12
N GLU A 116 -14.17 0.85 -27.81
CA GLU A 116 -13.76 -0.49 -28.28
C GLU A 116 -12.57 -0.39 -29.25
N GLU A 117 -12.60 0.54 -30.22
CA GLU A 117 -11.45 0.81 -31.10
C GLU A 117 -10.20 1.27 -30.32
N ARG A 118 -10.35 2.09 -29.27
CA ARG A 118 -9.24 2.52 -28.40
C ARG A 118 -8.73 1.39 -27.50
N CYS A 119 -9.60 0.54 -26.96
CA CYS A 119 -9.24 -0.65 -26.18
C CYS A 119 -8.48 -1.65 -27.06
N LEU A 120 -8.95 -1.93 -28.27
CA LEU A 120 -8.24 -2.79 -29.24
C LEU A 120 -6.86 -2.23 -29.62
N GLN A 121 -6.74 -0.91 -29.77
CA GLN A 121 -5.44 -0.25 -29.98
C GLN A 121 -4.52 -0.35 -28.75
N ALA A 122 -5.06 -0.20 -27.54
CA ALA A 122 -4.32 -0.36 -26.29
C ALA A 122 -3.86 -1.82 -26.08
N GLU A 123 -4.74 -2.79 -26.30
CA GLU A 123 -4.40 -4.22 -26.27
C GLU A 123 -3.34 -4.59 -27.30
N ALA A 124 -3.45 -4.10 -28.54
CA ALA A 124 -2.43 -4.34 -29.57
C ALA A 124 -1.06 -3.79 -29.13
N LYS A 125 -1.04 -2.62 -28.48
CA LYS A 125 0.18 -2.00 -27.93
C LYS A 125 0.74 -2.77 -26.72
N ILE A 126 -0.13 -3.27 -25.83
CA ILE A 126 0.25 -4.13 -24.70
C ILE A 126 0.84 -5.45 -25.20
N ARG A 127 0.20 -6.12 -26.17
CA ARG A 127 0.71 -7.37 -26.77
C ARG A 127 2.05 -7.16 -27.48
N GLN A 128 2.28 -6.01 -28.13
CA GLN A 128 3.59 -5.66 -28.70
C GLN A 128 4.68 -5.50 -27.63
N LEU A 129 4.35 -4.97 -26.45
CA LEU A 129 5.30 -4.84 -25.33
C LEU A 129 5.54 -6.20 -24.63
N GLN A 130 4.51 -7.04 -24.51
CA GLN A 130 4.59 -8.37 -23.87
C GLN A 130 5.35 -9.41 -24.72
N CYS A 131 5.32 -9.30 -26.04
CA CYS A 131 6.07 -10.19 -26.94
C CYS A 131 7.54 -9.79 -27.15
N GLY A 132 8.08 -8.87 -26.33
CA GLY A 132 9.50 -8.48 -26.38
C GLY A 132 10.47 -9.58 -25.96
N ASP A 133 10.03 -10.48 -25.07
CA ASP A 133 10.85 -11.53 -24.48
C ASP A 133 10.37 -12.95 -24.80
N SER A 134 11.31 -13.90 -24.76
CA SER A 134 11.12 -15.36 -24.88
C SER A 134 10.69 -15.93 -26.25
N LYS A 135 11.68 -16.39 -27.04
CA LYS A 135 11.81 -17.82 -27.45
C LYS A 135 13.10 -18.14 -28.22
N SER A 136 13.66 -19.32 -28.01
CA SER A 136 14.76 -19.91 -28.80
C SER A 136 14.70 -21.45 -28.78
N LYS A 137 15.25 -22.12 -29.82
CA LYS A 137 15.30 -23.61 -30.01
C LYS A 137 13.91 -24.26 -30.23
N LYS A 138 13.68 -25.44 -30.85
CA LYS A 138 14.40 -26.44 -31.71
C LYS A 138 13.28 -27.34 -32.33
N ASP A 139 13.41 -28.27 -33.31
CA ASP A 139 14.50 -28.84 -34.12
C ASP A 139 13.91 -29.52 -35.41
N GLY A 140 14.56 -29.37 -36.57
CA GLY A 140 14.60 -30.39 -37.68
C GLY A 140 13.33 -30.76 -38.48
N ALA A 141 13.43 -31.45 -39.63
CA ALA A 141 14.57 -31.74 -40.52
C ALA A 141 14.10 -32.24 -41.92
N ASN A 142 15.06 -32.42 -42.85
CA ASN A 142 14.98 -33.06 -44.20
C ASN A 142 14.31 -32.30 -45.37
N MET A 143 14.82 -32.39 -46.62
CA MET A 143 16.22 -32.58 -47.09
C MET A 143 16.39 -32.30 -48.61
N GLN A 144 17.61 -31.88 -48.98
CA GLN A 144 18.31 -31.99 -50.29
C GLN A 144 18.66 -30.69 -51.07
N ARG A 145 19.87 -30.74 -51.66
CA ARG A 145 20.55 -29.81 -52.59
C ARG A 145 20.96 -28.44 -52.03
N LYS A 146 22.26 -28.31 -51.75
CA LYS A 146 23.02 -27.05 -51.59
C LYS A 146 23.86 -26.79 -52.85
N PRO A 147 24.27 -25.53 -53.08
CA PRO A 147 25.67 -25.25 -53.42
C PRO A 147 26.33 -24.28 -52.42
N PHE A 148 27.55 -23.82 -52.76
CA PHE A 148 28.48 -23.13 -51.85
C PHE A 148 28.11 -21.68 -51.50
N VAL A 149 28.67 -21.21 -50.37
CA VAL A 149 28.56 -19.82 -49.91
C VAL A 149 29.64 -18.94 -50.55
N SER A 150 29.19 -17.86 -51.19
CA SER A 150 29.93 -16.59 -51.23
C SER A 150 28.93 -15.46 -50.94
N THR A 151 29.45 -14.26 -50.68
CA THR A 151 28.72 -13.11 -50.12
C THR A 151 27.60 -12.55 -51.01
N VAL A 152 26.76 -11.70 -50.37
CA VAL A 152 25.73 -10.80 -50.93
C VAL A 152 24.29 -11.37 -51.00
N ARG A 153 23.31 -10.52 -50.64
CA ARG A 153 21.83 -10.68 -50.61
C ARG A 153 21.18 -11.53 -49.48
N PRO A 154 20.86 -10.91 -48.34
CA PRO A 154 19.57 -11.07 -47.69
C PRO A 154 18.56 -10.11 -48.35
N GLY A 155 17.60 -10.64 -49.11
CA GLY A 155 16.58 -9.85 -49.81
C GLY A 155 15.18 -10.05 -49.25
N GLN A 156 14.55 -8.96 -48.80
CA GLN A 156 13.10 -8.84 -48.53
C GLN A 156 12.47 -9.86 -47.55
N TYR A 157 12.65 -9.58 -46.26
CA TYR A 157 11.51 -9.38 -45.37
C TYR A 157 11.70 -8.04 -44.64
N GLN A 158 10.74 -7.13 -44.76
CA GLN A 158 10.82 -5.77 -44.17
C GLN A 158 10.10 -5.71 -42.82
N PRO A 159 10.64 -4.92 -41.88
CA PRO A 159 9.80 -3.98 -41.13
C PRO A 159 10.12 -2.52 -41.51
N SER A 160 9.10 -1.66 -41.57
CA SER A 160 9.21 -0.30 -42.12
C SER A 160 9.71 0.75 -41.11
N THR A 161 10.49 1.71 -41.59
CA THR A 161 10.58 3.05 -41.00
C THR A 161 9.25 3.80 -41.16
N CYS A 162 8.82 4.54 -40.14
CA CYS A 162 7.53 5.24 -40.15
C CYS A 162 7.61 6.73 -40.56
N CYS A 163 8.47 7.04 -41.54
CA CYS A 163 8.43 8.24 -42.38
C CYS A 163 8.22 9.61 -41.70
N GLY A 164 9.34 10.28 -41.40
CA GLY A 164 9.45 11.69 -41.70
C GLY A 164 9.92 11.85 -43.16
N VAL A 165 9.01 12.23 -44.05
CA VAL A 165 9.23 12.80 -45.40
C VAL A 165 10.48 12.34 -46.20
N GLU A 166 10.36 11.26 -46.97
CA GLU A 166 10.87 11.11 -48.37
C GLU A 166 10.66 9.67 -48.88
N LYS A 167 9.93 9.50 -50.00
CA LYS A 167 9.43 8.22 -50.58
C LYS A 167 8.56 7.36 -49.62
N ARG A 168 7.52 6.64 -50.07
CA ARG A 168 6.65 6.76 -51.25
C ARG A 168 5.26 6.19 -50.84
N GLU A 169 4.38 5.91 -51.79
CA GLU A 169 3.11 5.19 -51.58
C GLU A 169 3.22 3.93 -50.69
N SER A 170 2.12 3.57 -50.02
CA SER A 170 1.89 2.38 -49.16
C SER A 170 2.35 2.42 -47.68
N LYS A 171 1.34 2.57 -46.79
CA LYS A 171 1.34 2.18 -45.36
C LYS A 171 2.53 2.67 -44.51
N CYS A 172 2.64 3.98 -44.35
CA CYS A 172 3.43 4.58 -43.28
C CYS A 172 2.76 4.38 -41.90
N CYS A 173 3.01 3.24 -41.24
CA CYS A 173 2.41 2.89 -39.93
C CYS A 173 3.04 3.65 -38.76
N CYS A 174 2.97 4.99 -38.74
CA CYS A 174 3.58 5.80 -37.69
C CYS A 174 2.56 6.28 -36.65
N PRO A 175 2.82 6.10 -35.33
CA PRO A 175 1.89 6.49 -34.27
C PRO A 175 1.41 7.95 -34.36
N CYS A 176 2.28 8.89 -34.72
CA CYS A 176 1.98 10.32 -34.74
C CYS A 176 0.98 10.75 -35.83
N ASN A 177 1.08 10.18 -37.03
CA ASN A 177 0.23 10.59 -38.17
C ASN A 177 -1.01 9.69 -38.30
N GLN A 178 -0.91 8.43 -37.86
CA GLN A 178 -2.03 7.50 -37.86
C GLN A 178 -3.08 7.88 -36.79
N ALA A 179 -2.65 8.30 -35.59
CA ALA A 179 -3.54 8.83 -34.55
C ALA A 179 -4.37 10.03 -35.03
N ARG A 180 -3.70 11.04 -35.62
CA ARG A 180 -4.36 12.24 -36.17
C ARG A 180 -5.36 11.92 -37.29
N LYS A 181 -5.08 10.90 -38.11
CA LYS A 181 -6.04 10.43 -39.13
C LYS A 181 -7.26 9.75 -38.49
N THR A 182 -7.08 8.94 -37.45
CA THR A 182 -8.22 8.34 -36.72
C THR A 182 -9.05 9.40 -36.00
N GLU A 183 -8.42 10.38 -35.34
CA GLU A 183 -9.12 11.49 -34.66
C GLU A 183 -10.05 12.27 -35.62
N ILE A 184 -9.58 12.60 -36.83
CA ILE A 184 -10.39 13.29 -37.84
C ILE A 184 -11.54 12.41 -38.36
N LEU A 185 -11.35 11.09 -38.45
CA LEU A 185 -12.41 10.16 -38.84
C LEU A 185 -13.47 10.00 -37.74
N HIS A 186 -13.06 9.88 -36.47
CA HIS A 186 -13.94 9.88 -35.32
C HIS A 186 -14.72 11.20 -35.20
N GLU A 187 -14.11 12.33 -35.54
CA GLU A 187 -14.78 13.63 -35.58
C GLU A 187 -15.85 13.71 -36.68
N ILE A 188 -15.57 13.18 -37.88
CA ILE A 188 -16.54 13.11 -38.97
C ILE A 188 -17.72 12.19 -38.59
N GLU A 189 -17.45 11.03 -38.01
CA GLU A 189 -18.49 10.10 -37.54
C GLU A 189 -19.35 10.74 -36.42
N ARG A 190 -18.72 11.41 -35.45
CA ARG A 190 -19.39 12.15 -34.37
C ARG A 190 -20.30 13.26 -34.90
N LEU A 191 -19.83 14.04 -35.87
CA LEU A 191 -20.63 15.09 -36.52
C LEU A 191 -21.78 14.50 -37.37
N GLN A 192 -21.59 13.35 -38.01
CA GLN A 192 -22.66 12.66 -38.75
C GLN A 192 -23.76 12.12 -37.82
N VAL A 193 -23.39 11.58 -36.66
CA VAL A 193 -24.33 11.12 -35.63
C VAL A 193 -25.09 12.31 -35.05
N GLU A 194 -24.42 13.42 -34.78
CA GLU A 194 -25.08 14.65 -34.31
C GLU A 194 -26.02 15.27 -35.36
N THR A 195 -25.67 15.20 -36.65
CA THR A 195 -26.58 15.62 -37.73
C THR A 195 -27.87 14.76 -37.72
N LYS A 196 -27.75 13.45 -37.50
CA LYS A 196 -28.90 12.54 -37.36
C LYS A 196 -29.69 12.73 -36.06
N ASN A 197 -29.04 13.10 -34.94
CA ASN A 197 -29.72 13.50 -33.71
C ASN A 197 -30.68 14.66 -34.00
N GLN A 198 -30.17 15.69 -34.67
CA GLN A 198 -30.92 16.90 -34.97
C GLN A 198 -32.04 16.62 -35.99
N GLU A 199 -31.84 15.73 -36.96
CA GLU A 199 -32.89 15.28 -37.89
C GLU A 199 -34.08 14.60 -37.19
N GLU A 200 -33.85 13.67 -36.25
CA GLU A 200 -34.93 13.02 -35.50
C GLU A 200 -35.67 14.01 -34.57
N VAL A 201 -34.95 14.98 -33.97
CA VAL A 201 -35.56 16.05 -33.15
C VAL A 201 -36.39 17.02 -34.00
N ILE A 202 -35.90 17.39 -35.19
CA ILE A 202 -36.63 18.19 -36.19
C ILE A 202 -37.93 17.47 -36.62
N GLU A 203 -37.88 16.15 -36.81
CA GLU A 203 -39.07 15.36 -37.16
C GLU A 203 -40.07 15.26 -35.99
N ALA A 204 -39.58 15.17 -34.75
CA ALA A 204 -40.41 15.19 -33.54
C ALA A 204 -41.17 16.51 -33.38
N TYR A 205 -40.48 17.65 -33.47
CA TYR A 205 -41.12 18.96 -33.38
C TYR A 205 -42.10 19.22 -34.52
N LYS A 206 -41.78 18.80 -35.77
CA LYS A 206 -42.74 18.85 -36.89
C LYS A 206 -44.03 18.08 -36.57
N LYS A 207 -43.93 16.84 -36.08
CA LYS A 207 -45.10 16.03 -35.67
C LYS A 207 -45.91 16.71 -34.57
N GLN A 208 -45.26 17.32 -33.58
CA GLN A 208 -45.96 18.05 -32.50
C GLN A 208 -46.70 19.31 -33.01
N ILE A 209 -46.13 20.02 -33.99
CA ILE A 209 -46.79 21.14 -34.68
C ILE A 209 -47.98 20.62 -35.50
N ASP A 210 -47.81 19.56 -36.30
CA ASP A 210 -48.89 18.94 -37.07
C ASP A 210 -50.09 18.53 -36.20
N TYR A 211 -49.82 18.01 -34.99
CA TYR A 211 -50.87 17.64 -34.04
C TYR A 211 -51.54 18.85 -33.38
N ARG A 212 -50.80 19.91 -33.05
CA ARG A 212 -51.43 21.16 -32.59
C ARG A 212 -52.26 21.82 -33.68
N ASP A 213 -51.83 21.76 -34.94
CA ASP A 213 -52.64 22.27 -36.06
C ASP A 213 -53.92 21.45 -36.29
N ARG A 214 -53.87 20.12 -36.16
CA ARG A 214 -55.08 19.27 -36.18
C ARG A 214 -56.01 19.57 -35.01
N GLU A 215 -55.47 19.87 -33.83
CA GLU A 215 -56.27 20.19 -32.65
C GLU A 215 -56.90 21.60 -32.74
N ILE A 216 -56.14 22.59 -33.18
CA ILE A 216 -56.66 23.93 -33.51
C ILE A 216 -57.75 23.83 -34.60
N GLN A 217 -57.60 22.93 -35.58
CA GLN A 217 -58.64 22.64 -36.57
C GLN A 217 -59.85 21.91 -35.97
N ARG A 218 -59.67 20.96 -35.04
CA ARG A 218 -60.78 20.27 -34.35
C ARG A 218 -61.60 21.25 -33.50
N LEU A 219 -60.93 22.04 -32.67
CA LEU A 219 -61.56 23.07 -31.85
C LEU A 219 -62.21 24.15 -32.73
N GLY A 220 -61.53 24.58 -33.81
CA GLY A 220 -62.08 25.50 -34.81
C GLY A 220 -63.32 24.96 -35.54
N ALA A 221 -63.37 23.65 -35.82
CA ALA A 221 -64.54 23.01 -36.44
C ALA A 221 -65.74 22.94 -35.50
N LEU A 222 -65.52 22.79 -34.18
CA LEU A 222 -66.58 22.91 -33.17
C LEU A 222 -67.20 24.32 -33.15
N PHE A 223 -66.42 25.36 -33.47
CA PHE A 223 -66.94 26.73 -33.62
C PHE A 223 -67.65 26.99 -34.96
N SER A 224 -67.28 26.31 -36.06
CA SER A 224 -67.84 26.59 -37.39
C SER A 224 -69.14 25.85 -37.72
N GLY A 225 -69.42 24.74 -37.03
CA GLY A 225 -70.65 23.94 -37.22
C GLY A 225 -71.73 24.13 -36.16
N GLY A 226 -71.49 24.93 -35.11
CA GLY A 226 -72.36 25.04 -33.92
C GLY A 226 -72.83 26.46 -33.60
N ARG A 227 -73.72 26.60 -32.60
CA ARG A 227 -74.01 27.92 -31.99
C ARG A 227 -72.72 28.49 -31.37
N PRO A 228 -72.41 29.79 -31.51
CA PRO A 228 -71.23 30.38 -30.90
C PRO A 228 -71.16 30.14 -29.39
N ALA A 229 -69.96 30.01 -28.82
CA ALA A 229 -69.78 29.83 -27.37
C ALA A 229 -70.46 30.94 -26.54
N ALA A 230 -70.48 32.19 -27.03
CA ALA A 230 -71.19 33.30 -26.39
C ALA A 230 -72.74 33.17 -26.41
N ALA A 231 -73.31 32.35 -27.29
CA ALA A 231 -74.73 31.98 -27.26
C ALA A 231 -74.96 30.77 -26.33
N LEU A 232 -74.08 29.76 -26.36
CA LEU A 232 -74.13 28.62 -25.44
C LEU A 232 -73.98 29.06 -23.97
N ALA A 233 -73.10 30.02 -23.68
CA ALA A 233 -72.92 30.66 -22.36
C ALA A 233 -74.10 31.56 -21.93
N LYS A 234 -75.10 31.76 -22.80
CA LYS A 234 -76.32 32.53 -22.55
C LYS A 234 -77.55 31.63 -22.44
N ASP A 235 -77.53 30.49 -23.13
CA ASP A 235 -78.55 29.44 -23.15
C ASP A 235 -78.24 28.28 -22.15
N CYS A 236 -77.29 28.48 -21.24
CA CYS A 236 -76.84 27.52 -20.22
C CYS A 236 -76.41 28.26 -18.94
N CYS A 237 -76.76 27.74 -17.77
CA CYS A 237 -76.47 28.41 -16.48
C CYS A 237 -75.03 28.25 -15.94
N TYR A 238 -74.12 27.58 -16.65
CA TYR A 238 -72.69 27.47 -16.31
C TYR A 238 -71.82 28.48 -17.07
N ARG A 239 -71.02 29.28 -16.34
CA ARG A 239 -70.21 30.38 -16.91
C ARG A 239 -68.92 29.98 -17.63
N ASN A 240 -68.51 28.70 -17.57
CA ASN A 240 -67.16 28.27 -17.97
C ASN A 240 -67.02 27.90 -19.47
N VAL A 241 -68.00 28.22 -20.33
CA VAL A 241 -67.95 27.89 -21.77
C VAL A 241 -66.88 28.69 -22.54
N ASN A 242 -66.33 29.75 -21.94
CA ASN A 242 -65.29 30.59 -22.55
C ASN A 242 -63.91 29.92 -22.65
N THR A 243 -63.61 28.90 -21.83
CA THR A 243 -62.27 28.30 -21.75
C THR A 243 -61.78 27.79 -23.10
N LEU A 244 -62.68 27.28 -23.95
CA LEU A 244 -62.31 26.72 -25.26
C LEU A 244 -61.72 27.76 -26.24
N ALA A 245 -61.98 29.05 -26.04
CA ALA A 245 -61.32 30.12 -26.80
C ALA A 245 -59.93 30.46 -26.23
N GLU A 246 -59.75 30.30 -24.91
CA GLU A 246 -58.49 30.46 -24.21
C GLU A 246 -57.55 29.28 -24.53
N ASP A 247 -58.07 28.04 -24.58
CA ASP A 247 -57.37 26.83 -25.02
C ASP A 247 -56.80 26.99 -26.45
N VAL A 248 -57.62 27.46 -27.40
CA VAL A 248 -57.17 27.71 -28.78
C VAL A 248 -56.07 28.77 -28.83
N LYS A 249 -56.14 29.81 -27.99
CA LYS A 249 -55.08 30.84 -27.89
C LYS A 249 -53.79 30.27 -27.29
N CYS A 250 -53.88 29.51 -26.20
CA CYS A 250 -52.72 28.85 -25.59
C CYS A 250 -52.06 27.85 -26.55
N LEU A 251 -52.83 27.07 -27.32
CA LEU A 251 -52.31 26.18 -28.36
C LEU A 251 -51.60 26.93 -29.49
N GLN A 252 -52.04 28.15 -29.84
CA GLN A 252 -51.36 29.01 -30.82
C GLN A 252 -50.04 29.58 -30.26
N GLU A 253 -50.02 30.01 -29.00
CA GLU A 253 -48.81 30.47 -28.31
C GLU A 253 -47.78 29.35 -28.13
N GLU A 254 -48.22 28.15 -27.74
CA GLU A 254 -47.39 26.94 -27.73
C GLU A 254 -46.87 26.59 -29.13
N LYS A 255 -47.72 26.64 -30.18
CA LYS A 255 -47.31 26.38 -31.56
C LYS A 255 -46.17 27.31 -31.98
N ALA A 256 -46.27 28.62 -31.71
CA ALA A 256 -45.22 29.58 -32.02
C ALA A 256 -43.91 29.26 -31.28
N SER A 257 -43.97 28.90 -30.00
CA SER A 257 -42.78 28.46 -29.23
C SER A 257 -42.11 27.22 -29.86
N MET A 258 -42.90 26.26 -30.33
CA MET A 258 -42.39 25.03 -30.95
C MET A 258 -41.86 25.27 -32.37
N GLN A 259 -42.41 26.24 -33.11
CA GLN A 259 -41.86 26.69 -34.40
C GLN A 259 -40.48 27.33 -34.25
N ASN A 260 -40.26 28.13 -33.20
CA ASN A 260 -38.94 28.73 -32.93
C ASN A 260 -37.88 27.66 -32.61
N LYS A 261 -38.20 26.67 -31.77
CA LYS A 261 -37.32 25.52 -31.47
C LYS A 261 -37.01 24.68 -32.71
N LEU A 262 -37.97 24.55 -33.63
CA LEU A 262 -37.77 23.89 -34.91
C LEU A 262 -36.78 24.65 -35.81
N THR A 263 -36.84 26.00 -35.84
CA THR A 263 -35.85 26.80 -36.59
C THR A 263 -34.45 26.74 -35.97
N GLU A 264 -34.32 26.82 -34.64
CA GLU A 264 -33.04 26.67 -33.94
C GLU A 264 -32.37 25.31 -34.24
N ALA A 265 -33.15 24.22 -34.22
CA ALA A 265 -32.66 22.89 -34.56
C ALA A 265 -32.21 22.77 -36.03
N LEU A 266 -32.95 23.38 -36.97
CA LEU A 266 -32.59 23.43 -38.40
C LEU A 266 -31.30 24.22 -38.65
N GLU A 267 -31.08 25.33 -37.94
CA GLU A 267 -29.84 26.10 -38.03
C GLU A 267 -28.64 25.31 -37.49
N SER A 268 -28.83 24.59 -36.38
CA SER A 268 -27.80 23.68 -35.83
C SER A 268 -27.43 22.59 -36.85
N GLN A 269 -28.41 21.92 -37.46
CA GLN A 269 -28.21 20.86 -38.47
C GLN A 269 -27.43 21.39 -39.67
N GLN A 270 -27.78 22.57 -40.17
CA GLN A 270 -27.03 23.23 -41.24
C GLN A 270 -25.59 23.55 -40.81
N SER A 271 -25.36 23.95 -39.56
CA SER A 271 -24.01 24.24 -39.04
C SER A 271 -23.13 22.99 -38.98
N ALA A 272 -23.70 21.84 -38.59
CA ALA A 272 -23.02 20.55 -38.53
C ALA A 272 -22.67 20.04 -39.94
N SER A 273 -23.65 20.06 -40.85
CA SER A 273 -23.47 19.67 -42.26
C SER A 273 -22.40 20.51 -42.96
N LYS A 274 -22.40 21.84 -42.75
CA LYS A 274 -21.35 22.76 -43.28
C LYS A 274 -19.94 22.45 -42.74
N LYS A 275 -19.79 21.85 -41.55
CA LYS A 275 -18.49 21.38 -41.02
C LYS A 275 -18.05 20.09 -41.71
N ILE A 276 -18.95 19.12 -41.85
CA ILE A 276 -18.70 17.83 -42.53
C ILE A 276 -18.25 18.07 -43.99
N GLN A 277 -18.94 18.96 -44.71
CA GLN A 277 -18.59 19.31 -46.09
C GLN A 277 -17.14 19.83 -46.20
N LYS A 278 -16.75 20.79 -45.35
CA LYS A 278 -15.39 21.36 -45.36
C LYS A 278 -14.30 20.32 -45.07
N LEU A 279 -14.56 19.36 -44.18
CA LEU A 279 -13.64 18.26 -43.89
C LEU A 279 -13.52 17.29 -45.09
N SER A 280 -14.62 17.02 -45.78
CA SER A 280 -14.63 16.21 -47.01
C SER A 280 -13.86 16.89 -48.17
N GLU A 281 -14.06 18.20 -48.35
CA GLU A 281 -13.32 19.01 -49.33
C GLU A 281 -11.82 19.04 -49.04
N ARG A 282 -11.42 19.24 -47.77
CA ARG A 282 -10.00 19.23 -47.37
C ARG A 282 -9.35 17.86 -47.60
N ASN A 283 -10.06 16.76 -47.33
CA ASN A 283 -9.55 15.41 -47.60
C ASN A 283 -9.33 15.18 -49.12
N LYS A 284 -10.27 15.61 -49.97
CA LYS A 284 -10.12 15.49 -51.44
C LYS A 284 -8.93 16.28 -52.00
N GLN A 285 -8.66 17.46 -51.44
CA GLN A 285 -7.45 18.24 -51.79
C GLN A 285 -6.18 17.47 -51.43
N LEU A 286 -6.09 16.93 -50.20
CA LEU A 286 -4.94 16.14 -49.76
C LEU A 286 -4.75 14.87 -50.61
N GLU A 287 -5.83 14.23 -51.08
CA GLU A 287 -5.77 13.10 -52.02
C GLU A 287 -5.31 13.49 -53.45
N GLN A 288 -5.42 14.76 -53.84
CA GLN A 288 -4.86 15.29 -55.08
C GLN A 288 -3.38 15.66 -54.90
N GLU A 289 -3.06 16.43 -53.85
CA GLU A 289 -1.70 16.81 -53.43
C GLU A 289 -0.78 15.57 -53.35
N LEU A 290 -1.26 14.45 -52.78
CA LEU A 290 -0.50 13.20 -52.68
C LEU A 290 -0.23 12.52 -54.04
N LYS A 291 -1.17 12.57 -54.99
CA LYS A 291 -1.00 11.97 -56.32
C LYS A 291 -0.04 12.78 -57.18
N GLU A 292 -0.02 14.10 -57.05
CA GLU A 292 0.96 14.95 -57.72
C GLU A 292 2.38 14.61 -57.23
N ILE A 293 2.55 14.45 -55.92
CA ILE A 293 3.82 14.02 -55.30
C ILE A 293 4.22 12.60 -55.76
N GLU A 294 3.29 11.66 -55.87
CA GLU A 294 3.55 10.32 -56.40
C GLU A 294 4.12 10.37 -57.82
N ASN A 295 3.45 11.07 -58.73
CA ASN A 295 3.85 11.16 -60.14
C ASN A 295 5.26 11.75 -60.30
N VAL A 296 5.58 12.81 -59.54
CA VAL A 296 6.94 13.37 -59.49
C VAL A 296 7.95 12.34 -58.94
N ALA A 297 7.61 11.64 -57.86
CA ALA A 297 8.49 10.66 -57.24
C ALA A 297 8.70 9.38 -58.08
N LEU A 298 7.78 9.07 -59.01
CA LEU A 298 7.95 8.01 -60.02
C LEU A 298 8.85 8.48 -61.18
N SER A 299 8.65 9.70 -61.68
CA SER A 299 9.48 10.29 -62.74
C SER A 299 10.97 10.33 -62.36
N VAL A 300 11.28 10.84 -61.16
CA VAL A 300 12.68 10.90 -60.66
C VAL A 300 13.32 9.52 -60.51
N GLU A 301 12.53 8.45 -60.32
CA GLU A 301 13.07 7.09 -60.25
C GLU A 301 13.31 6.45 -61.63
N SER A 302 12.49 6.75 -62.63
CA SER A 302 12.76 6.28 -63.99
C SER A 302 14.04 6.94 -64.53
N GLU A 303 14.24 8.23 -64.27
CA GLU A 303 15.46 8.97 -64.61
C GLU A 303 16.69 8.44 -63.86
N ALA A 304 16.59 8.18 -62.55
CA ALA A 304 17.69 7.59 -61.78
C ALA A 304 18.06 6.18 -62.25
N ASN A 305 17.08 5.33 -62.55
CA ASN A 305 17.30 3.97 -63.04
C ASN A 305 17.92 3.95 -64.45
N LEU A 306 17.52 4.87 -65.33
CA LEU A 306 18.16 5.05 -66.65
C LEU A 306 19.64 5.44 -66.50
N ASN A 307 19.94 6.42 -65.64
CA ASN A 307 21.33 6.83 -65.37
C ASN A 307 22.18 5.67 -64.81
N ILE A 308 21.64 4.82 -63.94
CA ILE A 308 22.35 3.63 -63.43
C ILE A 308 22.61 2.63 -64.56
N LEU A 309 21.61 2.34 -65.41
CA LEU A 309 21.76 1.40 -66.53
C LEU A 309 22.83 1.86 -67.53
N ASP A 310 22.95 3.17 -67.80
CA ASP A 310 23.99 3.71 -68.68
C ASP A 310 25.38 3.66 -68.03
N LYS A 311 25.50 3.81 -66.70
CA LYS A 311 26.77 3.62 -65.99
C LYS A 311 27.20 2.16 -65.85
N ASP A 312 26.26 1.23 -65.74
CA ASP A 312 26.56 -0.21 -65.81
C ASP A 312 26.99 -0.63 -67.22
N ARG A 313 26.42 -0.03 -68.28
CA ARG A 313 26.89 -0.20 -69.67
C ARG A 313 28.34 0.29 -69.82
N GLU A 314 28.65 1.52 -69.37
CA GLU A 314 30.02 2.06 -69.38
C GLU A 314 31.03 1.15 -68.65
N ASN A 315 30.67 0.64 -67.46
CA ASN A 315 31.51 -0.28 -66.69
C ASN A 315 31.75 -1.61 -67.42
N SER A 316 30.69 -2.20 -68.00
CA SER A 316 30.78 -3.45 -68.77
C SER A 316 31.73 -3.30 -69.97
N ASP A 317 31.61 -2.19 -70.70
CA ASP A 317 32.44 -1.87 -71.86
C ASP A 317 33.93 -1.71 -71.49
N LEU A 318 34.22 -1.04 -70.36
CA LEU A 318 35.55 -0.93 -69.79
C LEU A 318 36.11 -2.30 -69.34
N GLN A 319 35.27 -3.15 -68.73
CA GLN A 319 35.67 -4.48 -68.27
C GLN A 319 36.00 -5.41 -69.45
N ILE A 320 35.23 -5.34 -70.55
CA ILE A 320 35.49 -6.07 -71.80
C ILE A 320 36.81 -5.62 -72.44
N ARG A 321 37.08 -4.30 -72.48
CA ARG A 321 38.36 -3.74 -72.98
C ARG A 321 39.54 -4.23 -72.14
N LEU A 322 39.42 -4.23 -70.82
CA LEU A 322 40.44 -4.73 -69.90
C LEU A 322 40.69 -6.24 -70.06
N GLN A 323 39.65 -7.05 -70.27
CA GLN A 323 39.81 -8.49 -70.55
C GLN A 323 40.54 -8.73 -71.88
N ARG A 324 40.17 -8.03 -72.96
CA ARG A 324 40.85 -8.13 -74.27
C ARG A 324 42.33 -7.74 -74.19
N SER A 325 42.66 -6.67 -73.46
CA SER A 325 44.05 -6.26 -73.20
C SER A 325 44.84 -7.34 -72.45
N ASN A 326 44.28 -7.89 -71.36
CA ASN A 326 44.94 -8.96 -70.59
C ASN A 326 45.14 -10.26 -71.38
N MET A 327 44.21 -10.64 -72.27
CA MET A 327 44.40 -11.79 -73.16
C MET A 327 45.54 -11.55 -74.14
N LYS A 328 45.59 -10.37 -74.78
CA LYS A 328 46.65 -10.04 -75.74
C LYS A 328 48.04 -9.95 -75.08
N VAL A 329 48.12 -9.51 -73.83
CA VAL A 329 49.37 -9.56 -73.05
C VAL A 329 49.79 -11.02 -72.80
N LYS A 330 48.88 -11.91 -72.40
CA LYS A 330 49.18 -13.34 -72.21
C LYS A 330 49.64 -14.03 -73.50
N GLU A 331 49.01 -13.75 -74.63
CA GLU A 331 49.42 -14.29 -75.94
C GLU A 331 50.88 -13.93 -76.25
N LEU A 332 51.24 -12.65 -76.09
CA LEU A 332 52.62 -12.15 -76.29
C LEU A 332 53.61 -12.77 -75.28
N GLU A 333 53.21 -12.95 -74.02
CA GLU A 333 54.00 -13.66 -72.99
C GLU A 333 54.24 -15.14 -73.34
N THR A 334 53.23 -15.84 -73.88
CA THR A 334 53.36 -17.24 -74.32
C THR A 334 54.24 -17.41 -75.56
N LEU A 335 54.20 -16.47 -76.50
CA LEU A 335 55.06 -16.50 -77.70
C LEU A 335 56.54 -16.26 -77.35
N LEU A 336 56.82 -15.43 -76.35
CA LEU A 336 58.18 -15.20 -75.82
C LEU A 336 58.75 -16.42 -75.07
N THR A 337 57.91 -17.10 -74.28
CA THR A 337 58.33 -18.26 -73.48
C THR A 337 58.45 -19.54 -74.31
N ALA A 338 57.58 -19.77 -75.30
CA ALA A 338 57.67 -20.93 -76.19
C ALA A 338 58.95 -20.97 -77.05
N ARG A 339 59.62 -19.83 -77.25
CA ARG A 339 60.91 -19.75 -77.98
C ARG A 339 62.15 -19.91 -77.10
N THR A 340 62.04 -19.83 -75.78
CA THR A 340 63.20 -19.88 -74.87
C THR A 340 63.55 -21.28 -74.36
N SER A 341 62.73 -22.31 -74.63
CA SER A 341 62.89 -23.65 -74.06
C SER A 341 63.32 -24.76 -75.06
N GLY A 342 63.85 -24.39 -76.24
CA GLY A 342 64.29 -25.34 -77.28
C GLY A 342 65.81 -25.39 -77.44
N SER A 343 66.50 -26.25 -76.68
CA SER A 343 67.97 -26.30 -76.66
C SER A 343 68.57 -27.59 -77.24
N THR A 344 69.25 -27.49 -78.39
CA THR A 344 70.43 -28.32 -78.76
C THR A 344 71.19 -27.65 -79.92
N PRO A 345 72.49 -27.95 -80.16
CA PRO A 345 73.41 -27.02 -80.82
C PRO A 345 73.54 -27.17 -82.35
N VAL A 346 74.35 -26.24 -82.92
CA VAL A 346 75.02 -26.20 -84.25
C VAL A 346 74.57 -25.04 -85.18
N SER A 347 75.58 -24.28 -85.64
CA SER A 347 75.63 -23.37 -86.81
C SER A 347 74.58 -22.27 -87.03
N SER A 348 74.96 -21.05 -86.60
CA SER A 348 74.98 -19.83 -87.43
C SER A 348 73.82 -19.55 -88.42
N SER A 349 72.86 -18.71 -88.01
CA SER A 349 72.20 -17.75 -88.92
C SER A 349 71.66 -16.54 -88.16
N ALA A 350 72.06 -15.33 -88.56
CA ALA A 350 71.83 -14.09 -87.80
C ALA A 350 70.60 -13.30 -88.27
N SER A 351 69.40 -13.92 -88.21
CA SER A 351 68.13 -13.26 -88.57
C SER A 351 67.09 -13.20 -87.45
N ALA A 352 67.32 -13.86 -86.31
CA ALA A 352 66.33 -13.96 -85.23
C ALA A 352 66.02 -12.61 -84.53
N CYS A 353 67.01 -11.71 -84.41
CA CYS A 353 66.95 -10.60 -83.45
C CYS A 353 66.01 -9.43 -83.82
N SER A 354 65.57 -9.28 -85.08
CA SER A 354 64.70 -8.15 -85.45
C SER A 354 63.24 -8.36 -85.03
N ILE A 355 62.72 -9.57 -85.18
CA ILE A 355 61.33 -9.92 -84.86
C ILE A 355 61.08 -9.87 -83.35
N ASP A 356 62.03 -10.28 -82.53
CA ASP A 356 61.88 -10.21 -81.07
C ASP A 356 61.81 -8.75 -80.58
N SER A 357 62.47 -7.79 -81.25
CA SER A 357 62.41 -6.37 -80.89
C SER A 357 61.02 -5.74 -81.12
N THR A 358 60.33 -6.13 -82.20
CA THR A 358 58.97 -5.65 -82.49
C THR A 358 57.93 -6.31 -81.59
N LEU A 359 58.07 -7.62 -81.31
CA LEU A 359 57.29 -8.33 -80.29
C LEU A 359 57.46 -7.71 -78.89
N GLN A 360 58.70 -7.39 -78.50
CA GLN A 360 59.01 -6.79 -77.21
C GLN A 360 58.48 -5.35 -77.08
N ASN A 361 58.46 -4.57 -78.17
CA ASN A 361 57.85 -3.24 -78.16
C ASN A 361 56.31 -3.29 -78.15
N ALA A 362 55.67 -4.23 -78.86
CA ALA A 362 54.24 -4.47 -78.74
C ALA A 362 53.84 -4.91 -77.31
N LEU A 363 54.67 -5.74 -76.67
CA LEU A 363 54.50 -6.14 -75.27
C LEU A 363 54.64 -4.95 -74.30
N LYS A 364 55.57 -4.01 -74.55
CA LYS A 364 55.70 -2.77 -73.76
C LYS A 364 54.44 -1.92 -73.88
N GLN A 365 53.99 -1.62 -75.11
CA GLN A 365 52.79 -0.81 -75.34
C GLN A 365 51.54 -1.44 -74.70
N ALA A 366 51.32 -2.74 -74.87
CA ALA A 366 50.21 -3.45 -74.24
C ALA A 366 50.29 -3.43 -72.69
N ASN A 367 51.49 -3.47 -72.11
CA ASN A 367 51.68 -3.28 -70.67
C ASN A 367 51.50 -1.82 -70.21
N GLU A 368 51.72 -0.83 -71.08
CA GLU A 368 51.47 0.59 -70.80
C GLU A 368 49.98 0.93 -70.85
N GLU A 369 49.24 0.42 -71.83
CA GLU A 369 47.76 0.46 -71.86
C GLU A 369 47.17 -0.23 -70.63
N LYS A 370 47.69 -1.41 -70.25
CA LYS A 370 47.33 -2.13 -69.02
C LYS A 370 47.60 -1.28 -67.77
N ARG A 371 48.77 -0.62 -67.65
CA ARG A 371 49.07 0.32 -66.54
C ARG A 371 48.09 1.51 -66.53
N ALA A 372 47.74 2.07 -67.68
CA ALA A 372 46.81 3.20 -67.77
C ALA A 372 45.39 2.80 -67.29
N LEU A 373 44.89 1.63 -67.71
CA LEU A 373 43.61 1.09 -67.21
C LEU A 373 43.65 0.78 -65.71
N TYR A 374 44.75 0.21 -65.20
CA TYR A 374 44.93 0.04 -63.74
C TYR A 374 44.97 1.37 -62.98
N LYS A 375 45.53 2.44 -63.58
CA LYS A 375 45.51 3.78 -62.97
C LYS A 375 44.08 4.33 -62.91
N GLN A 376 43.31 4.28 -64.00
CA GLN A 376 41.90 4.70 -64.01
C GLN A 376 41.04 3.90 -63.01
N LEU A 377 41.25 2.58 -62.90
CA LEU A 377 40.58 1.73 -61.93
C LEU A 377 40.92 2.12 -60.47
N ASN A 378 42.18 2.47 -60.20
CA ASN A 378 42.60 2.97 -58.89
C ASN A 378 42.04 4.37 -58.59
N GLU A 379 41.96 5.27 -59.57
CA GLU A 379 41.31 6.58 -59.42
C GLU A 379 39.81 6.47 -59.15
N LEU A 380 39.12 5.46 -59.71
CA LEU A 380 37.72 5.16 -59.39
C LEU A 380 37.57 4.60 -57.96
N LYS A 381 38.42 3.64 -57.56
CA LYS A 381 38.46 3.13 -56.17
C LYS A 381 38.79 4.23 -55.15
N GLN A 382 39.63 5.19 -55.50
CA GLN A 382 39.96 6.30 -54.61
C GLN A 382 38.76 7.25 -54.44
N ARG A 383 37.97 7.49 -55.51
CA ARG A 383 36.69 8.21 -55.40
C ARG A 383 35.67 7.46 -54.53
N GLU A 384 35.53 6.15 -54.73
CA GLU A 384 34.71 5.26 -53.89
C GLU A 384 35.11 5.36 -52.41
N GLN A 385 36.40 5.28 -52.10
CA GLN A 385 36.91 5.49 -50.74
C GLN A 385 36.61 6.89 -50.20
N THR A 386 36.75 7.97 -50.98
CA THR A 386 36.38 9.30 -50.48
C THR A 386 34.90 9.39 -50.12
N PHE A 387 33.99 8.88 -50.96
CA PHE A 387 32.56 8.82 -50.66
C PHE A 387 32.25 7.96 -49.42
N LEU A 388 32.94 6.83 -49.23
CA LEU A 388 32.82 6.03 -48.02
C LEU A 388 33.26 6.82 -46.77
N THR A 389 34.37 7.55 -46.81
CA THR A 389 34.78 8.39 -45.64
C THR A 389 33.83 9.55 -45.39
N ASP A 390 33.22 10.15 -46.42
CA ASP A 390 32.24 11.23 -46.24
C ASP A 390 30.90 10.69 -45.72
N TYR A 391 30.47 9.51 -46.17
CA TYR A 391 29.38 8.76 -45.57
C TYR A 391 29.66 8.46 -44.09
N GLU A 392 30.88 8.04 -43.72
CA GLU A 392 31.25 7.83 -42.32
C GLU A 392 31.31 9.11 -41.50
N LYS A 393 31.77 10.24 -42.06
CA LYS A 393 31.71 11.57 -41.41
C LYS A 393 30.26 12.00 -41.17
N ILE A 394 29.36 11.78 -42.14
CA ILE A 394 27.92 12.07 -42.03
C ILE A 394 27.27 11.15 -40.98
N LYS A 395 27.54 9.84 -41.04
CA LYS A 395 27.11 8.84 -40.05
C LYS A 395 27.59 9.19 -38.64
N SER A 396 28.83 9.66 -38.48
CA SER A 396 29.39 10.12 -37.19
C SER A 396 28.70 11.39 -36.67
N LYS A 397 28.46 12.39 -37.54
CA LYS A 397 27.68 13.59 -37.21
C LYS A 397 26.25 13.24 -36.80
N TYR A 398 25.60 12.35 -37.55
CA TYR A 398 24.24 11.86 -37.28
C TYR A 398 24.17 11.09 -35.95
N SER A 399 25.12 10.17 -35.68
CA SER A 399 25.22 9.48 -34.40
C SER A 399 25.42 10.43 -33.22
N LYS A 400 26.23 11.49 -33.38
CA LYS A 400 26.43 12.53 -32.35
C LYS A 400 25.18 13.38 -32.13
N LEU A 401 24.42 13.69 -33.18
CA LEU A 401 23.11 14.36 -33.09
C LEU A 401 22.06 13.47 -32.42
N LYS A 402 21.99 12.18 -32.80
CA LYS A 402 21.13 11.18 -32.17
C LYS A 402 21.45 11.01 -30.68
N LEU A 403 22.73 11.00 -30.31
CA LEU A 403 23.16 10.93 -28.91
C LEU A 403 22.74 12.19 -28.14
N LYS A 404 22.94 13.39 -28.70
CA LYS A 404 22.48 14.65 -28.08
C LYS A 404 20.97 14.68 -27.87
N LEU A 405 20.19 14.26 -28.87
CA LEU A 405 18.72 14.21 -28.77
C LEU A 405 18.25 13.16 -27.75
N SER A 406 18.91 11.99 -27.72
CA SER A 406 18.65 10.94 -26.72
C SER A 406 18.94 11.43 -25.30
N ASN A 407 20.04 12.17 -25.10
CA ASN A 407 20.40 12.73 -23.80
C ASN A 407 19.45 13.87 -23.39
N GLN A 408 18.88 14.62 -24.34
CA GLN A 408 17.84 15.61 -24.07
C GLN A 408 16.52 14.99 -23.61
N ILE A 409 16.16 13.82 -24.14
CA ILE A 409 14.98 13.06 -23.68
C ILE A 409 15.26 12.41 -22.31
N ALA A 410 16.49 11.91 -22.09
CA ALA A 410 16.88 11.30 -20.82
C ALA A 410 16.88 12.28 -19.63
N PHE A 411 17.02 13.59 -19.86
CA PHE A 411 17.01 14.61 -18.80
C PHE A 411 15.62 14.81 -18.14
N SER A 412 14.57 14.17 -18.67
CA SER A 412 13.25 14.06 -18.02
C SER A 412 12.95 12.65 -17.50
N THR A 413 13.93 11.73 -17.52
CA THR A 413 13.81 10.34 -17.04
C THR A 413 15.06 9.86 -16.28
N THR A 414 15.76 10.78 -15.60
CA THR A 414 16.95 10.49 -14.79
C THR A 414 16.65 9.80 -13.45
N ASP A 415 15.38 9.67 -13.04
CA ASP A 415 14.96 9.04 -11.78
C ASP A 415 14.57 7.56 -11.89
N CYS A 416 14.58 6.94 -13.09
CA CYS A 416 14.10 5.55 -13.26
C CYS A 416 15.16 4.52 -13.68
N ASN A 417 16.41 4.95 -13.92
CA ASN A 417 17.47 4.09 -14.46
C ASN A 417 18.63 3.81 -13.50
N ARG A 418 18.67 4.44 -12.32
CA ARG A 418 19.57 4.03 -11.23
C ARG A 418 19.02 2.77 -10.57
N ASP A 419 17.75 2.83 -10.22
CA ASP A 419 16.98 1.81 -9.51
C ASP A 419 17.06 0.42 -10.18
N ASN A 420 16.96 0.31 -11.51
CA ASN A 420 17.03 -1.01 -12.17
C ASN A 420 18.41 -1.69 -12.06
N ALA A 421 19.51 -0.93 -12.12
CA ALA A 421 20.85 -1.49 -11.90
C ALA A 421 21.08 -1.82 -10.42
N GLU A 422 20.57 -0.97 -9.53
CA GLU A 422 20.60 -1.15 -8.07
C GLU A 422 19.75 -2.38 -7.66
N ILE A 423 18.62 -2.64 -8.33
CA ILE A 423 17.76 -3.84 -8.20
C ILE A 423 18.47 -5.10 -8.69
N ASP A 424 19.13 -5.10 -9.84
CA ASP A 424 19.87 -6.29 -10.31
C ASP A 424 21.08 -6.61 -9.40
N GLU A 425 21.79 -5.59 -8.90
CA GLU A 425 22.85 -5.79 -7.92
C GLU A 425 22.30 -6.26 -6.56
N LEU A 426 21.13 -5.75 -6.14
CA LEU A 426 20.40 -6.25 -4.96
C LEU A 426 19.90 -7.68 -5.15
N ASN A 427 19.41 -8.07 -6.33
CA ASN A 427 18.96 -9.44 -6.63
C ASN A 427 20.13 -10.44 -6.59
N GLN A 428 21.31 -10.05 -7.08
CA GLN A 428 22.53 -10.85 -6.96
C GLN A 428 23.00 -10.92 -5.50
N LYS A 429 22.96 -9.81 -4.76
CA LYS A 429 23.24 -9.79 -3.31
C LYS A 429 22.25 -10.65 -2.51
N CYS A 430 20.95 -10.61 -2.82
CA CYS A 430 19.93 -11.45 -2.21
C CYS A 430 20.18 -12.93 -2.52
N SER A 431 20.51 -13.28 -3.77
CA SER A 431 20.87 -14.66 -4.14
C SER A 431 22.11 -15.17 -3.39
N ALA A 432 23.13 -14.32 -3.22
CA ALA A 432 24.32 -14.62 -2.43
C ALA A 432 24.01 -14.72 -0.93
N LEU A 433 23.15 -13.86 -0.41
CA LEU A 433 22.68 -13.86 0.98
C LEU A 433 21.78 -15.07 1.27
N GLU A 434 20.94 -15.53 0.35
CA GLU A 434 20.16 -16.77 0.50
C GLU A 434 21.06 -18.02 0.54
N MET A 435 22.10 -18.06 -0.29
CA MET A 435 23.08 -19.14 -0.26
C MET A 435 23.91 -19.11 1.04
N SER A 436 24.29 -17.91 1.49
CA SER A 436 24.93 -17.70 2.79
C SER A 436 24.01 -18.08 3.96
N LEU A 437 22.71 -17.74 3.87
CA LEU A 437 21.69 -18.09 4.85
C LEU A 437 21.55 -19.60 4.95
N LYS A 438 21.35 -20.32 3.84
CA LYS A 438 21.27 -21.80 3.82
C LYS A 438 22.54 -22.45 4.38
N GLN A 439 23.71 -21.84 4.16
CA GLN A 439 24.98 -22.32 4.73
C GLN A 439 25.11 -21.99 6.23
N ALA A 440 24.57 -20.86 6.68
CA ALA A 440 24.48 -20.47 8.08
C ALA A 440 23.42 -21.28 8.84
N GLU A 441 22.31 -21.66 8.22
CA GLU A 441 21.30 -22.57 8.75
C GLU A 441 21.87 -23.98 8.91
N SER A 442 22.58 -24.50 7.90
CA SER A 442 23.31 -25.77 8.01
C SER A 442 24.32 -25.76 9.16
N LYS A 443 25.08 -24.67 9.33
CA LYS A 443 25.99 -24.48 10.48
C LYS A 443 25.26 -24.32 11.81
N ARG A 444 24.16 -23.56 11.86
CA ARG A 444 23.29 -23.39 13.04
C ARG A 444 22.74 -24.74 13.48
N ASP A 445 22.31 -25.57 12.54
CA ASP A 445 21.69 -26.86 12.83
C ASP A 445 22.76 -27.89 13.25
N GLN A 446 23.98 -27.83 12.71
CA GLN A 446 25.14 -28.55 13.25
C GLN A 446 25.47 -28.10 14.68
N LEU A 447 25.66 -26.80 14.92
CA LEU A 447 25.93 -26.23 16.24
C LEU A 447 24.79 -26.51 17.23
N THR A 448 23.53 -26.56 16.80
CA THR A 448 22.38 -26.89 17.65
C THR A 448 22.40 -28.37 18.04
N ASN A 449 22.77 -29.26 17.11
CA ASN A 449 23.02 -30.67 17.42
C ASN A 449 24.25 -30.87 18.33
N ASP A 450 25.30 -30.07 18.20
CA ASP A 450 26.49 -30.15 19.05
C ASP A 450 26.26 -29.53 20.44
N ILE A 451 25.53 -28.42 20.55
CA ILE A 451 25.01 -27.88 21.81
C ILE A 451 24.07 -28.90 22.48
N LYS A 452 23.28 -29.65 21.71
CA LYS A 452 22.45 -30.74 22.23
C LYS A 452 23.31 -31.89 22.77
N LYS A 453 24.30 -32.38 22.01
CA LYS A 453 25.27 -33.40 22.50
C LYS A 453 26.02 -32.91 23.76
N LEU A 454 26.45 -31.65 23.79
CA LEU A 454 27.13 -31.06 24.94
C LEU A 454 26.18 -30.94 26.15
N ARG A 455 24.90 -30.60 25.94
CA ARG A 455 23.88 -30.59 26.99
C ARG A 455 23.58 -32.00 27.50
N ASP A 456 23.47 -32.98 26.62
CA ASP A 456 23.24 -34.40 26.94
C ASP A 456 24.46 -35.04 27.62
N ASN A 457 25.68 -34.55 27.35
CA ASN A 457 26.89 -34.92 28.08
C ASN A 457 27.02 -34.16 29.41
N PHE A 458 26.62 -32.89 29.48
CA PHE A 458 26.61 -32.11 30.72
C PHE A 458 25.57 -32.65 31.73
N THR A 459 24.40 -33.10 31.28
CA THR A 459 23.43 -33.76 32.17
C THR A 459 23.94 -35.12 32.67
N LYS A 460 24.64 -35.90 31.85
CA LYS A 460 25.35 -37.11 32.30
C LYS A 460 26.44 -36.79 33.33
N LEU A 461 27.34 -35.85 33.02
CA LEU A 461 28.42 -35.44 33.92
C LEU A 461 27.88 -34.81 35.22
N LYS A 462 26.73 -34.13 35.18
CA LYS A 462 26.04 -33.64 36.38
C LYS A 462 25.41 -34.77 37.19
N GLY A 463 24.87 -35.81 36.54
CA GLY A 463 24.42 -37.03 37.19
C GLY A 463 25.57 -37.78 37.87
N GLU A 464 26.66 -38.01 37.13
CA GLU A 464 27.90 -38.57 37.69
C GLU A 464 28.50 -37.70 38.81
N GLY A 465 28.36 -36.38 38.72
CA GLY A 465 28.75 -35.44 39.77
C GLY A 465 27.93 -35.69 41.04
N ILE A 466 26.60 -35.72 40.92
CA ILE A 466 25.69 -36.02 42.04
C ILE A 466 25.98 -37.42 42.65
N ASP A 467 26.26 -38.43 41.84
CA ASP A 467 26.67 -39.76 42.33
C ASP A 467 28.03 -39.73 43.04
N LYS A 468 28.99 -38.93 42.55
CA LYS A 468 30.31 -38.74 43.19
C LYS A 468 30.20 -37.93 44.48
N ASP A 469 29.35 -36.92 44.54
CA ASP A 469 29.08 -36.11 45.74
C ASP A 469 28.33 -36.94 46.79
N LEU A 470 27.36 -37.77 46.38
CA LEU A 470 26.76 -38.80 47.24
C LEU A 470 27.80 -39.82 47.74
N ARG A 471 28.78 -40.19 46.90
CA ARG A 471 29.86 -41.10 47.31
C ARG A 471 30.86 -40.43 48.26
N ILE A 472 31.13 -39.14 48.10
CA ILE A 472 31.94 -38.35 49.03
C ILE A 472 31.21 -38.23 50.37
N ALA A 473 29.91 -37.88 50.39
CA ALA A 473 29.13 -37.83 51.62
C ALA A 473 29.05 -39.20 52.35
N GLN A 474 29.02 -40.31 51.61
CA GLN A 474 29.16 -41.66 52.17
C GLN A 474 30.55 -41.87 52.80
N LEU A 475 31.63 -41.51 52.10
CA LEU A 475 33.01 -41.66 52.59
C LEU A 475 33.32 -40.74 53.79
N GLU A 476 32.74 -39.54 53.85
CA GLU A 476 32.83 -38.63 54.99
C GLU A 476 32.09 -39.17 56.22
N SER A 477 30.94 -39.82 56.01
CA SER A 477 30.22 -40.55 57.06
C SER A 477 31.03 -41.75 57.60
N GLU A 478 31.72 -42.48 56.73
CA GLU A 478 32.66 -43.55 57.12
C GLU A 478 33.89 -43.01 57.88
N LEU A 479 34.47 -41.88 57.43
CA LEU A 479 35.61 -41.23 58.09
C LEU A 479 35.30 -40.69 59.48
N CYS A 480 34.05 -40.24 59.72
CA CYS A 480 33.62 -39.74 61.02
C CYS A 480 33.55 -40.84 62.10
N LEU A 481 33.39 -42.11 61.70
CA LEU A 481 33.28 -43.26 62.61
C LEU A 481 34.64 -43.82 63.10
N GLN A 482 35.77 -43.37 62.54
CA GLN A 482 37.07 -44.03 62.74
C GLN A 482 38.10 -43.27 63.61
N LYS A 483 37.67 -42.31 64.46
CA LYS A 483 38.56 -41.60 65.41
C LYS A 483 38.03 -41.54 66.85
N LYS A 484 38.09 -42.67 67.57
CA LYS A 484 37.82 -42.69 69.04
C LYS A 484 38.47 -43.87 69.81
N SER A 485 39.81 -43.88 69.89
CA SER A 485 40.67 -44.74 70.75
C SER A 485 42.15 -44.40 70.48
N THR A 486 43.13 -44.34 71.38
CA THR A 486 43.20 -44.44 72.87
C THR A 486 44.35 -43.54 73.38
N THR A 487 44.46 -43.30 74.69
CA THR A 487 45.35 -42.31 75.33
C THR A 487 46.63 -42.90 75.96
N SER A 488 47.65 -42.05 76.16
CA SER A 488 48.59 -41.96 77.32
C SER A 488 50.00 -42.60 77.36
N SER A 489 50.90 -41.88 78.07
CA SER A 489 52.03 -42.33 78.94
C SER A 489 53.51 -42.41 78.47
N ILE A 490 54.25 -41.30 78.68
CA ILE A 490 55.55 -41.09 79.41
C ILE A 490 56.49 -42.31 79.74
N VAL A 491 57.83 -42.16 79.56
CA VAL A 491 58.98 -42.43 80.53
C VAL A 491 60.38 -42.55 79.86
N VAL A 492 61.48 -42.22 80.59
CA VAL A 492 62.92 -42.25 80.19
C VAL A 492 63.83 -42.75 81.35
N PRO A 493 64.89 -43.56 81.12
CA PRO A 493 66.14 -43.57 81.96
C PRO A 493 67.51 -43.91 81.23
N PRO A 494 68.70 -43.99 81.91
CA PRO A 494 70.01 -43.52 81.35
C PRO A 494 71.33 -44.34 81.67
N ARG A 495 72.54 -43.70 81.51
CA ARG A 495 73.90 -43.95 82.15
C ARG A 495 74.83 -45.10 81.62
N LEU A 496 76.15 -45.25 81.96
CA LEU A 496 77.36 -44.37 82.19
C LEU A 496 78.66 -45.24 82.42
N ARG A 497 79.86 -44.75 82.03
CA ARG A 497 81.25 -45.06 82.56
C ARG A 497 81.71 -46.55 82.55
N THR A 498 82.89 -47.07 83.00
CA THR A 498 84.17 -46.70 83.72
C THR A 498 85.20 -47.85 83.44
N ALA A 499 86.37 -48.06 84.08
CA ALA A 499 87.65 -47.31 84.24
C ALA A 499 88.75 -48.30 84.79
N GLU A 500 89.92 -47.81 85.27
CA GLU A 500 90.84 -48.49 86.25
C GLU A 500 91.62 -49.76 85.80
N SER A 501 92.65 -50.35 86.47
CA SER A 501 93.56 -50.10 87.63
C SER A 501 94.69 -51.19 87.59
N ALA A 502 95.83 -51.29 88.32
CA ALA A 502 96.71 -50.46 89.18
C ALA A 502 98.00 -51.30 89.55
N ILE A 503 98.68 -51.08 90.71
CA ILE A 503 99.68 -51.98 91.42
C ILE A 503 101.15 -52.00 90.85
N SER A 504 102.26 -52.28 91.57
CA SER A 504 102.81 -51.98 92.93
C SER A 504 104.22 -52.64 93.09
N GLY A 505 105.13 -52.16 93.97
CA GLY A 505 106.41 -52.85 94.31
C GLY A 505 107.51 -51.98 94.96
N GLN A 506 108.41 -52.55 95.78
CA GLN A 506 109.33 -51.81 96.68
C GLN A 506 110.83 -52.22 96.62
N THR A 507 111.74 -51.27 96.94
CA THR A 507 113.09 -51.43 97.59
C THR A 507 114.18 -52.29 96.88
N SER A 508 115.50 -52.15 97.13
CA SER A 508 116.39 -51.10 97.70
C SER A 508 117.84 -51.41 97.26
N LEU A 509 118.84 -50.68 97.78
CA LEU A 509 120.31 -50.87 97.65
C LEU A 509 120.92 -50.57 96.25
N SER A 510 121.87 -49.64 96.06
CA SER A 510 122.11 -48.29 96.63
C SER A 510 123.32 -47.63 95.91
N VAL A 511 124.18 -48.41 95.22
CA VAL A 511 125.31 -47.90 94.40
C VAL A 511 125.20 -48.31 92.93
N GLN A 512 125.01 -49.61 92.61
CA GLN A 512 124.61 -50.04 91.26
C GLN A 512 123.27 -49.42 90.81
N SER A 513 122.44 -49.03 91.78
CA SER A 513 121.15 -48.36 91.57
C SER A 513 121.25 -47.01 90.86
N ALA A 514 122.44 -46.40 90.73
CA ALA A 514 122.65 -45.18 89.95
C ALA A 514 122.76 -45.49 88.44
N PHE A 515 123.56 -46.49 88.06
CA PHE A 515 123.70 -46.90 86.66
C PHE A 515 122.39 -47.54 86.17
N HIS A 516 121.83 -48.48 86.94
CA HIS A 516 120.48 -48.99 86.70
C HIS A 516 119.37 -47.97 86.97
N ARG A 517 119.65 -46.76 87.49
CA ARG A 517 118.70 -45.63 87.39
C ARG A 517 118.74 -45.07 85.99
N VAL A 518 119.91 -44.64 85.49
CA VAL A 518 120.04 -44.09 84.14
C VAL A 518 119.55 -45.07 83.07
N GLU A 519 119.74 -46.38 83.26
CA GLU A 519 119.17 -47.38 82.36
C GLU A 519 117.65 -47.54 82.46
N ARG A 520 117.06 -47.47 83.66
CA ARG A 520 115.59 -47.49 83.83
C ARG A 520 114.96 -46.16 83.44
N GLU A 521 115.64 -45.03 83.62
CA GLU A 521 115.25 -43.70 83.15
C GLU A 521 115.28 -43.69 81.60
N ARG A 522 116.34 -44.24 80.99
CA ARG A 522 116.45 -44.49 79.54
C ARG A 522 115.33 -45.40 79.02
N ASP A 523 115.07 -46.52 79.69
CA ASP A 523 114.12 -47.52 79.18
C ASP A 523 112.66 -47.18 79.52
N ALA A 524 112.41 -46.44 80.61
CA ALA A 524 111.15 -45.75 80.85
C ALA A 524 110.92 -44.67 79.78
N ALA A 525 111.91 -43.83 79.46
CA ALA A 525 111.81 -42.85 78.39
C ALA A 525 111.62 -43.51 76.99
N LYS A 526 112.20 -44.70 76.74
CA LYS A 526 111.87 -45.49 75.53
C LYS A 526 110.43 -46.00 75.56
N SER A 527 109.96 -46.50 76.70
CA SER A 527 108.59 -46.98 76.89
C SER A 527 107.58 -45.84 76.74
N GLU A 528 107.87 -44.67 77.28
CA GLU A 528 107.11 -43.43 77.14
C GLU A 528 107.13 -42.94 75.69
N VAL A 529 108.28 -42.96 75.00
CA VAL A 529 108.36 -42.66 73.55
C VAL A 529 107.64 -43.71 72.69
N GLN A 530 107.53 -44.97 73.13
CA GLN A 530 106.69 -45.98 72.48
C GLN A 530 105.20 -45.75 72.74
N GLN A 531 104.84 -45.41 73.98
CA GLN A 531 103.47 -45.07 74.37
C GLN A 531 103.00 -43.81 73.65
N LEU A 532 103.79 -42.74 73.62
CA LEU A 532 103.53 -41.53 72.83
C LEU A 532 103.46 -41.80 71.32
N LYS A 533 104.16 -42.81 70.78
CA LYS A 533 103.97 -43.27 69.39
C LYS A 533 102.64 -43.98 69.19
N ILE A 534 102.24 -44.85 70.13
CA ILE A 534 100.95 -45.54 70.13
C ILE A 534 99.80 -44.54 70.28
N GLU A 535 99.91 -43.57 71.20
CA GLU A 535 98.94 -42.50 71.41
C GLU A 535 98.88 -41.57 70.20
N ARG A 536 100.02 -41.17 69.62
CA ARG A 536 100.08 -40.43 68.33
C ARG A 536 99.35 -41.19 67.22
N ASP A 537 99.55 -42.50 67.10
CA ASP A 537 98.93 -43.27 66.02
C ASP A 537 97.46 -43.60 66.31
N ALA A 538 97.06 -43.75 67.57
CA ALA A 538 95.68 -43.79 68.01
C ALA A 538 94.97 -42.45 67.75
N LEU A 539 95.61 -41.31 68.00
CA LEU A 539 95.11 -39.98 67.69
C LEU A 539 95.03 -39.75 66.17
N ARG A 540 96.03 -40.18 65.39
CA ARG A 540 95.98 -40.15 63.92
C ARG A 540 94.87 -41.04 63.34
N ASN A 541 94.63 -42.21 63.94
CA ASN A 541 93.54 -43.09 63.52
C ASN A 541 92.17 -42.55 63.95
N LYS A 542 92.03 -41.99 65.16
CA LYS A 542 90.83 -41.24 65.59
C LYS A 542 90.56 -40.06 64.65
N LEU A 543 91.59 -39.28 64.29
CA LEU A 543 91.48 -38.17 63.35
C LEU A 543 91.03 -38.67 61.97
N LYS A 544 91.68 -39.69 61.40
CA LYS A 544 91.26 -40.30 60.12
C LYS A 544 89.82 -40.80 60.14
N LEU A 545 89.38 -41.43 61.24
CA LEU A 545 88.02 -41.92 61.40
C LEU A 545 87.01 -40.76 61.55
N ALA A 546 87.37 -39.71 62.28
CA ALA A 546 86.56 -38.49 62.40
C ALA A 546 86.44 -37.76 61.05
N THR A 547 87.55 -37.53 60.34
CA THR A 547 87.54 -36.91 59.01
C THR A 547 86.76 -37.77 58.01
N LYS A 548 86.91 -39.11 58.04
CA LYS A 548 86.09 -39.98 57.18
C LYS A 548 84.61 -39.89 57.55
N SER A 549 84.24 -39.98 58.83
CA SER A 549 82.85 -39.84 59.27
C SER A 549 82.26 -38.47 58.95
N GLN A 550 83.08 -37.42 58.91
CA GLN A 550 82.69 -36.08 58.50
C GLN A 550 82.44 -36.01 56.98
N MET A 551 83.31 -36.60 56.16
CA MET A 551 83.11 -36.70 54.71
C MET A 551 81.91 -37.59 54.34
N ASP A 552 81.73 -38.72 55.03
CA ASP A 552 80.58 -39.62 54.87
C ASP A 552 79.26 -38.92 55.30
N ALA A 553 79.32 -37.91 56.17
CA ALA A 553 78.17 -37.07 56.53
C ALA A 553 77.95 -35.91 55.54
N GLN A 554 79.02 -35.23 55.10
CA GLN A 554 78.96 -34.18 54.09
C GLN A 554 78.41 -34.72 52.76
N SER A 555 78.87 -35.89 52.31
CA SER A 555 78.36 -36.56 51.11
C SER A 555 76.85 -36.87 51.22
N LYS A 556 76.35 -37.31 52.38
CA LYS A 556 74.90 -37.49 52.60
C LYS A 556 74.13 -36.17 52.58
N HIS A 557 74.71 -35.10 53.14
CA HIS A 557 74.10 -33.77 53.05
C HIS A 557 74.04 -33.28 51.60
N GLU A 558 75.11 -33.44 50.83
CA GLU A 558 75.15 -33.15 49.39
C GLU A 558 74.11 -33.98 48.60
N GLU A 559 74.00 -35.30 48.87
CA GLU A 559 72.95 -36.15 48.29
C GLU A 559 71.54 -35.66 48.62
N THR A 560 71.26 -35.27 49.88
CA THR A 560 69.95 -34.70 50.25
C THR A 560 69.69 -33.35 49.60
N ILE A 561 70.71 -32.49 49.46
CA ILE A 561 70.59 -31.20 48.77
C ILE A 561 70.29 -31.42 47.28
N ILE A 562 70.98 -32.36 46.62
CA ILE A 562 70.72 -32.75 45.22
C ILE A 562 69.30 -33.34 45.07
N SER A 563 68.85 -34.14 46.03
CA SER A 563 67.49 -34.69 46.05
C SER A 563 66.42 -33.59 46.17
N TYR A 564 66.60 -32.64 47.10
CA TYR A 564 65.68 -31.50 47.23
C TYR A 564 65.75 -30.56 46.02
N SER A 565 66.93 -30.25 45.47
CA SER A 565 67.07 -29.43 44.27
C SER A 565 66.40 -30.06 43.05
N THR A 566 66.52 -31.38 42.87
CA THR A 566 65.82 -32.08 41.78
C THR A 566 64.32 -32.22 42.01
N GLN A 567 63.85 -32.24 43.27
CA GLN A 567 62.41 -32.18 43.59
C GLN A 567 61.83 -30.78 43.37
N ILE A 568 62.54 -29.72 43.75
CA ILE A 568 62.16 -28.32 43.47
C ILE A 568 62.08 -28.10 41.96
N ALA A 569 63.09 -28.52 41.19
CA ALA A 569 63.09 -28.37 39.73
C ALA A 569 61.93 -29.10 39.04
N LYS A 570 61.44 -30.23 39.59
CA LYS A 570 60.22 -30.91 39.14
C LYS A 570 58.97 -30.10 39.46
N LEU A 571 58.80 -29.66 40.70
CA LEU A 571 57.65 -28.83 41.12
C LEU A 571 57.59 -27.50 40.35
N GLU A 572 58.73 -26.91 40.00
CA GLU A 572 58.81 -25.73 39.13
C GLU A 572 58.47 -26.02 37.67
N ALA A 573 58.74 -27.24 37.18
CA ALA A 573 58.29 -27.67 35.86
C ALA A 573 56.77 -27.91 35.84
N GLU A 574 56.26 -28.70 36.78
CA GLU A 574 54.83 -28.96 36.97
C GLU A 574 54.04 -27.65 37.12
N LYS A 575 54.56 -26.68 37.90
CA LYS A 575 53.97 -25.33 38.02
C LYS A 575 53.94 -24.57 36.69
N ARG A 576 55.02 -24.62 35.88
CA ARG A 576 55.06 -23.97 34.56
C ARG A 576 54.07 -24.62 33.59
N ASP A 577 54.01 -25.95 33.57
CA ASP A 577 53.12 -26.70 32.68
C ASP A 577 51.65 -26.48 33.06
N LEU A 578 51.33 -26.41 34.36
CA LEU A 578 50.00 -26.03 34.86
C LEU A 578 49.63 -24.58 34.49
N MET A 579 50.56 -23.62 34.53
CA MET A 579 50.30 -22.24 34.09
C MET A 579 50.08 -22.14 32.57
N CYS A 580 50.79 -22.93 31.77
CA CYS A 580 50.53 -23.08 30.32
C CYS A 580 49.16 -23.74 30.05
N GLY A 581 48.77 -24.74 30.84
CA GLY A 581 47.43 -25.35 30.79
C GLY A 581 46.33 -24.36 31.19
N GLN A 582 46.53 -23.59 32.25
CA GLN A 582 45.58 -22.59 32.72
C GLN A 582 45.40 -21.45 31.70
N SER A 583 46.49 -20.91 31.14
CA SER A 583 46.41 -19.83 30.16
C SER A 583 45.76 -20.27 28.84
N SER A 584 46.11 -21.45 28.31
CA SER A 584 45.43 -22.01 27.12
C SER A 584 43.94 -22.35 27.38
N SER A 585 43.61 -22.83 28.58
CA SER A 585 42.22 -22.99 29.03
C SER A 585 41.48 -21.66 29.14
N GLN A 586 42.11 -20.59 29.64
CA GLN A 586 41.52 -19.25 29.71
C GLN A 586 41.28 -18.64 28.33
N THR A 587 42.22 -18.77 27.39
CA THR A 587 42.04 -18.29 26.00
C THR A 587 40.90 -19.03 25.31
N THR A 588 40.81 -20.35 25.45
CA THR A 588 39.67 -21.12 24.90
C THR A 588 38.35 -20.77 25.59
N LEU A 589 38.34 -20.47 26.89
CA LEU A 589 37.15 -19.94 27.59
C LEU A 589 36.75 -18.54 27.12
N HIS A 590 37.69 -17.70 26.69
CA HIS A 590 37.40 -16.38 26.11
C HIS A 590 36.73 -16.53 24.74
N LEU A 591 37.34 -17.33 23.86
CA LEU A 591 36.80 -17.60 22.52
C LEU A 591 35.39 -18.23 22.59
N LEU A 592 35.17 -19.22 23.47
CA LEU A 592 33.85 -19.82 23.67
C LEU A 592 32.81 -18.85 24.28
N LYS A 593 33.26 -17.80 24.99
CA LYS A 593 32.38 -16.70 25.46
C LYS A 593 32.06 -15.73 24.34
N GLU A 594 33.01 -15.39 23.48
CA GLU A 594 32.77 -14.54 22.30
C GLU A 594 31.88 -15.24 21.28
N GLU A 595 32.09 -16.54 21.00
CA GLU A 595 31.19 -17.35 20.17
C GLU A 595 29.77 -17.40 20.78
N ASN A 596 29.63 -17.55 22.11
CA ASN A 596 28.32 -17.44 22.76
C ASN A 596 27.70 -16.04 22.60
N ARG A 597 28.51 -14.97 22.68
CA ARG A 597 28.06 -13.59 22.51
C ARG A 597 27.56 -13.35 21.08
N GLU A 598 28.31 -13.78 20.07
CA GLU A 598 27.89 -13.74 18.66
C GLU A 598 26.65 -14.59 18.39
N LEU A 599 26.55 -15.79 18.97
CA LEU A 599 25.37 -16.66 18.81
C LEU A 599 24.13 -16.04 19.47
N GLN A 600 24.27 -15.36 20.61
CA GLN A 600 23.17 -14.60 21.23
C GLN A 600 22.78 -13.35 20.43
N GLU A 601 23.74 -12.63 19.85
CA GLU A 601 23.46 -11.49 18.96
C GLU A 601 22.75 -11.95 17.67
N ARG A 602 23.24 -13.03 17.04
CA ARG A 602 22.56 -13.68 15.90
C ARG A 602 21.16 -14.20 16.26
N LEU A 603 20.96 -14.75 17.46
CA LEU A 603 19.65 -15.23 17.89
C LEU A 603 18.66 -14.06 17.98
N LYS A 604 19.05 -12.94 18.61
CA LYS A 604 18.23 -11.72 18.69
C LYS A 604 17.95 -11.11 17.32
N GLU A 605 18.93 -11.15 16.40
CA GLU A 605 18.74 -10.71 15.02
C GLU A 605 17.71 -11.60 14.28
N VAL A 606 17.80 -12.93 14.42
CA VAL A 606 16.84 -13.88 13.85
C VAL A 606 15.45 -13.72 14.47
N GLU A 607 15.34 -13.49 15.78
CA GLU A 607 14.07 -13.19 16.47
C GLU A 607 13.45 -11.87 15.99
N SER A 608 14.26 -10.84 15.80
CA SER A 608 13.86 -9.55 15.21
C SER A 608 13.36 -9.74 13.77
N ASN A 609 14.09 -10.51 12.95
CA ASN A 609 13.75 -10.76 11.56
C ASN A 609 12.52 -11.68 11.42
N PHE A 610 12.35 -12.67 12.30
CA PHE A 610 11.11 -13.46 12.41
C PHE A 610 9.92 -12.59 12.81
N SER A 611 10.11 -11.63 13.72
CA SER A 611 9.05 -10.69 14.12
C SER A 611 8.63 -9.78 12.96
N LYS A 612 9.60 -9.22 12.21
CA LYS A 612 9.34 -8.48 10.96
C LYS A 612 8.61 -9.33 9.93
N LEU A 613 9.03 -10.58 9.74
CA LEU A 613 8.42 -11.52 8.80
C LEU A 613 6.99 -11.89 9.20
N LYS A 614 6.71 -12.04 10.51
CA LYS A 614 5.37 -12.28 11.06
C LYS A 614 4.44 -11.08 10.83
N VAL A 615 4.93 -9.85 11.00
CA VAL A 615 4.18 -8.63 10.64
C VAL A 615 3.92 -8.56 9.13
N SER A 616 4.94 -8.78 8.30
CA SER A 616 4.81 -8.82 6.83
C SER A 616 3.81 -9.89 6.36
N HIS A 617 3.87 -11.11 6.91
CA HIS A 617 2.89 -12.17 6.64
C HIS A 617 1.46 -11.77 7.05
N SER A 618 1.32 -11.05 8.17
CA SER A 618 0.01 -10.57 8.62
C SER A 618 -0.55 -9.48 7.70
N GLN A 619 0.30 -8.58 7.20
CA GLN A 619 -0.05 -7.57 6.20
C GLN A 619 -0.41 -8.22 4.85
N LEU A 620 0.37 -9.21 4.39
CA LEU A 620 0.09 -9.99 3.19
C LEU A 620 -1.23 -10.76 3.30
N LYS A 621 -1.55 -11.32 4.47
CA LYS A 621 -2.85 -11.97 4.72
C LYS A 621 -4.00 -10.96 4.64
N ILE A 622 -3.86 -9.78 5.23
CA ILE A 622 -4.88 -8.71 5.13
C ILE A 622 -5.08 -8.28 3.67
N LEU A 623 -3.99 -8.14 2.90
CA LEU A 623 -4.05 -7.86 1.47
C LEU A 623 -4.71 -8.99 0.67
N GLN A 624 -4.45 -10.26 1.01
CA GLN A 624 -5.12 -11.41 0.41
C GLN A 624 -6.63 -11.40 0.73
N GLU A 625 -7.03 -11.21 1.98
CA GLU A 625 -8.44 -11.11 2.35
C GLU A 625 -9.13 -9.91 1.65
N GLN A 626 -8.40 -8.82 1.40
CA GLN A 626 -8.92 -7.69 0.61
C GLN A 626 -9.05 -8.02 -0.89
N THR A 627 -8.09 -8.71 -1.50
CA THR A 627 -8.19 -9.11 -2.93
C THR A 627 -9.22 -10.21 -3.16
N GLU A 628 -9.41 -11.13 -2.21
CA GLU A 628 -10.50 -12.12 -2.24
C GLU A 628 -11.87 -11.42 -2.15
N ARG A 629 -12.03 -10.44 -1.25
CA ARG A 629 -13.26 -9.64 -1.13
C ARG A 629 -13.56 -8.82 -2.39
N THR A 630 -12.56 -8.17 -3.00
CA THR A 630 -12.78 -7.42 -4.26
C THR A 630 -13.03 -8.37 -5.43
N MET A 631 -12.35 -9.51 -5.51
CA MET A 631 -12.59 -10.53 -6.54
C MET A 631 -14.03 -11.09 -6.45
N LEU A 632 -14.53 -11.38 -5.25
CA LEU A 632 -15.94 -11.72 -5.01
C LEU A 632 -16.90 -10.59 -5.43
N GLN A 633 -16.58 -9.32 -5.15
CA GLN A 633 -17.38 -8.18 -5.62
C GLN A 633 -17.38 -8.06 -7.15
N HIS A 634 -16.25 -8.31 -7.81
CA HIS A 634 -16.15 -8.33 -9.26
C HIS A 634 -16.91 -9.51 -9.88
N GLN A 635 -16.85 -10.70 -9.27
CA GLN A 635 -17.61 -11.87 -9.71
C GLN A 635 -19.13 -11.65 -9.56
N ASN A 636 -19.58 -11.08 -8.44
CA ASN A 636 -20.99 -10.72 -8.24
C ASN A 636 -21.45 -9.63 -9.23
N ARG A 637 -20.60 -8.64 -9.54
CA ARG A 637 -20.89 -7.64 -10.59
C ARG A 637 -20.97 -8.26 -11.98
N LEU A 638 -20.09 -9.22 -12.29
CA LEU A 638 -20.12 -9.98 -13.55
C LEU A 638 -21.42 -10.77 -13.65
N PHE A 639 -21.79 -11.56 -12.64
CA PHE A 639 -23.04 -12.32 -12.60
C PHE A 639 -24.28 -11.43 -12.73
N CYS A 640 -24.31 -10.26 -12.09
CA CYS A 640 -25.37 -9.28 -12.30
C CYS A 640 -25.40 -8.73 -13.73
N SER A 641 -24.24 -8.49 -14.36
CA SER A 641 -24.14 -8.06 -15.75
C SER A 641 -24.54 -9.15 -16.75
N GLU A 642 -24.24 -10.42 -16.46
CA GLU A 642 -24.65 -11.58 -17.27
C GLU A 642 -26.16 -11.79 -17.20
N ASN A 643 -26.77 -11.68 -16.01
CA ASN A 643 -28.22 -11.69 -15.86
C ASN A 643 -28.88 -10.49 -16.55
N GLN A 644 -28.28 -9.30 -16.52
CA GLN A 644 -28.78 -8.14 -17.27
C GLN A 644 -28.67 -8.33 -18.79
N LEU A 645 -27.57 -8.95 -19.27
CA LEU A 645 -27.38 -9.31 -20.66
C LEU A 645 -28.43 -10.34 -21.13
N GLY A 646 -28.61 -11.45 -20.41
CA GLY A 646 -29.63 -12.45 -20.74
C GLY A 646 -31.06 -11.89 -20.73
N ASN A 647 -31.36 -10.97 -19.81
CA ASN A 647 -32.63 -10.23 -19.81
C ASN A 647 -32.77 -9.25 -21.00
N ALA A 648 -31.66 -8.70 -21.52
CA ALA A 648 -31.66 -7.87 -22.72
C ALA A 648 -31.79 -8.71 -24.00
N GLU A 649 -31.12 -9.87 -24.07
CA GLU A 649 -31.23 -10.85 -25.15
C GLU A 649 -32.64 -11.44 -25.24
N ALA A 650 -33.26 -11.79 -24.12
CA ALA A 650 -34.66 -12.23 -24.07
C ALA A 650 -35.63 -11.17 -24.63
N LYS A 651 -35.39 -9.88 -24.32
CA LYS A 651 -36.15 -8.75 -24.88
C LYS A 651 -35.85 -8.52 -26.35
N LEU A 652 -34.60 -8.70 -26.81
CA LEU A 652 -34.23 -8.62 -28.21
C LEU A 652 -34.97 -9.70 -29.02
N ASN A 653 -34.90 -10.95 -28.59
CA ASN A 653 -35.61 -12.08 -29.19
C ASN A 653 -37.14 -11.85 -29.24
N GLN A 654 -37.72 -11.22 -28.21
CA GLN A 654 -39.13 -10.83 -28.22
C GLN A 654 -39.42 -9.75 -29.28
N VAL A 655 -38.56 -8.72 -29.38
CA VAL A 655 -38.68 -7.67 -30.40
C VAL A 655 -38.51 -8.24 -31.80
N ASP A 656 -37.53 -9.11 -32.04
CA ASP A 656 -37.33 -9.78 -33.33
C ASP A 656 -38.54 -10.64 -33.72
N GLY A 657 -39.16 -11.34 -32.76
CA GLY A 657 -40.43 -12.03 -32.97
C GLY A 657 -41.58 -11.11 -33.38
N THR A 658 -41.67 -9.89 -32.81
CA THR A 658 -42.65 -8.87 -33.26
C THR A 658 -42.31 -8.30 -34.63
N ILE A 659 -41.02 -8.13 -34.96
CA ILE A 659 -40.55 -7.69 -36.27
C ILE A 659 -40.90 -8.74 -37.33
N GLU A 660 -40.68 -10.03 -37.06
CA GLU A 660 -41.11 -11.12 -37.94
C GLU A 660 -42.63 -11.11 -38.18
N SER A 661 -43.44 -10.91 -37.14
CA SER A 661 -44.90 -10.83 -37.31
C SER A 661 -45.29 -9.63 -38.18
N ALA A 662 -44.73 -8.45 -37.90
CA ALA A 662 -44.96 -7.25 -38.69
C ALA A 662 -44.49 -7.41 -40.14
N GLN A 663 -43.37 -8.09 -40.40
CA GLN A 663 -42.93 -8.41 -41.76
C GLN A 663 -43.88 -9.37 -42.48
N LYS A 664 -44.40 -10.40 -41.78
CA LYS A 664 -45.41 -11.33 -42.33
C LYS A 664 -46.70 -10.58 -42.69
N ASP A 665 -47.14 -9.64 -41.86
CA ASP A 665 -48.34 -8.83 -42.10
C ASP A 665 -48.14 -7.76 -43.19
N ILE A 666 -46.97 -7.12 -43.26
CA ILE A 666 -46.57 -6.28 -44.41
C ILE A 666 -46.53 -7.11 -45.71
N GLY A 667 -46.13 -8.39 -45.62
CA GLY A 667 -46.18 -9.35 -46.73
C GLY A 667 -47.61 -9.57 -47.24
N LYS A 668 -48.57 -9.86 -46.34
CA LYS A 668 -50.00 -10.01 -46.66
C LYS A 668 -50.54 -8.74 -47.34
N LEU A 669 -50.37 -7.58 -46.69
CA LEU A 669 -50.86 -6.29 -47.19
C LEU A 669 -50.26 -5.91 -48.56
N ARG A 670 -49.00 -6.27 -48.84
CA ARG A 670 -48.40 -6.12 -50.18
C ARG A 670 -49.03 -7.04 -51.22
N GLY A 671 -49.44 -8.25 -50.83
CA GLY A 671 -50.27 -9.14 -51.63
C GLY A 671 -51.63 -8.52 -51.95
N ASP A 672 -52.36 -8.07 -50.92
CA ASP A 672 -53.68 -7.45 -51.05
C ASP A 672 -53.64 -6.20 -51.96
N ILE A 673 -52.66 -5.32 -51.75
CA ILE A 673 -52.41 -4.15 -52.61
C ILE A 673 -52.13 -4.55 -54.06
N SER A 674 -51.46 -5.69 -54.29
CA SER A 674 -51.19 -6.19 -55.65
C SER A 674 -52.45 -6.73 -56.32
N VAL A 675 -53.30 -7.45 -55.58
CA VAL A 675 -54.62 -7.92 -56.06
C VAL A 675 -55.55 -6.74 -56.36
N LEU A 676 -55.64 -5.75 -55.47
CA LEU A 676 -56.45 -4.55 -55.66
C LEU A 676 -55.96 -3.71 -56.88
N LYS A 677 -54.65 -3.59 -57.09
CA LYS A 677 -54.09 -2.96 -58.29
C LYS A 677 -54.45 -3.71 -59.57
N ALA A 678 -54.40 -5.04 -59.56
CA ALA A 678 -54.80 -5.86 -60.71
C ALA A 678 -56.30 -5.73 -61.02
N SER A 679 -57.15 -5.73 -59.99
CA SER A 679 -58.59 -5.51 -60.10
C SER A 679 -58.92 -4.12 -60.68
N ASN A 680 -58.33 -3.06 -60.12
CA ASN A 680 -58.51 -1.69 -60.62
C ASN A 680 -58.03 -1.53 -62.07
N ALA A 681 -56.94 -2.19 -62.45
CA ALA A 681 -56.49 -2.24 -63.84
C ALA A 681 -57.45 -3.01 -64.77
N SER A 682 -58.25 -3.96 -64.26
CA SER A 682 -59.33 -4.60 -65.03
C SER A 682 -60.52 -3.66 -65.20
N LEU A 683 -61.00 -3.06 -64.11
CA LEU A 683 -62.12 -2.11 -64.13
C LEU A 683 -61.84 -0.90 -65.05
N GLN A 684 -60.60 -0.40 -65.09
CA GLN A 684 -60.22 0.66 -66.02
C GLN A 684 -60.29 0.21 -67.48
N ARG A 685 -59.86 -1.02 -67.84
CA ARG A 685 -60.04 -1.56 -69.20
C ARG A 685 -61.51 -1.76 -69.58
N GLU A 686 -62.34 -2.18 -68.62
CA GLU A 686 -63.79 -2.34 -68.84
C GLU A 686 -64.48 -0.99 -69.05
N LYS A 687 -64.12 0.03 -68.26
CA LYS A 687 -64.53 1.42 -68.47
C LYS A 687 -64.12 1.93 -69.84
N ASP A 688 -62.87 1.75 -70.24
CA ASP A 688 -62.37 2.23 -71.55
C ASP A 688 -63.07 1.53 -72.72
N LYS A 689 -63.36 0.23 -72.59
CA LYS A 689 -64.21 -0.51 -73.54
C LYS A 689 -65.64 0.03 -73.58
N LEU A 690 -66.25 0.30 -72.43
CA LEU A 690 -67.61 0.85 -72.34
C LEU A 690 -67.71 2.26 -72.93
N LEU A 691 -66.66 3.08 -72.79
CA LEU A 691 -66.55 4.38 -73.47
C LEU A 691 -66.49 4.19 -74.99
N MET A 692 -65.58 3.34 -75.50
CA MET A 692 -65.51 3.04 -76.94
C MET A 692 -66.83 2.50 -77.51
N ASP A 693 -67.59 1.70 -76.74
CA ASP A 693 -68.90 1.18 -77.16
C ASP A 693 -70.05 2.19 -76.97
N LEU A 694 -69.86 3.26 -76.19
CA LEU A 694 -70.75 4.43 -76.12
C LEU A 694 -70.49 5.38 -77.29
N ASP A 695 -69.22 5.62 -77.63
CA ASP A 695 -68.82 6.47 -78.77
C ASP A 695 -69.39 5.90 -80.08
N LYS A 696 -69.15 4.60 -80.36
CA LYS A 696 -69.72 3.88 -81.51
C LYS A 696 -71.25 3.90 -81.56
N LYS A 697 -71.93 3.99 -80.40
CA LYS A 697 -73.40 4.14 -80.35
C LYS A 697 -73.83 5.57 -80.65
N THR A 698 -73.04 6.55 -80.21
CA THR A 698 -73.27 7.97 -80.46
C THR A 698 -73.06 8.32 -81.94
N GLU A 699 -72.01 7.78 -82.57
CA GLU A 699 -71.80 7.84 -84.02
C GLU A 699 -72.99 7.26 -84.80
N LYS A 700 -73.45 6.06 -84.41
CA LYS A 700 -74.60 5.39 -85.06
C LYS A 700 -75.92 6.12 -84.83
N LEU A 701 -76.12 6.74 -83.66
CA LEU A 701 -77.27 7.60 -83.41
C LEU A 701 -77.21 8.82 -84.33
N TYR A 702 -76.06 9.48 -84.46
CA TYR A 702 -75.88 10.63 -85.35
C TYR A 702 -76.13 10.28 -86.83
N THR A 703 -75.65 9.13 -87.32
CA THR A 703 -75.96 8.69 -88.70
C THR A 703 -77.45 8.39 -88.88
N VAL A 704 -78.09 7.70 -87.93
CA VAL A 704 -79.53 7.40 -87.99
C VAL A 704 -80.38 8.66 -87.85
N GLU A 705 -79.95 9.66 -87.08
CA GLU A 705 -80.62 10.96 -86.98
C GLU A 705 -80.49 11.77 -88.27
N ALA A 706 -79.32 11.74 -88.93
CA ALA A 706 -79.12 12.34 -90.24
C ALA A 706 -80.00 11.66 -91.31
N GLU A 707 -79.99 10.32 -91.38
CA GLU A 707 -80.89 9.54 -92.24
C GLU A 707 -82.37 9.87 -91.98
N LEU A 708 -82.80 9.83 -90.72
CA LEU A 708 -84.15 10.19 -90.28
C LEU A 708 -84.51 11.63 -90.69
N ASN A 709 -83.57 12.57 -90.65
CA ASN A 709 -83.81 13.93 -91.10
C ASN A 709 -83.94 14.04 -92.62
N THR A 710 -83.14 13.30 -93.43
CA THR A 710 -83.38 13.21 -94.89
C THR A 710 -84.69 12.49 -95.24
N LEU A 711 -85.15 11.56 -94.40
CA LEU A 711 -86.45 10.92 -94.55
C LEU A 711 -87.59 11.85 -94.12
N LYS A 712 -87.37 12.75 -93.14
CA LYS A 712 -88.32 13.83 -92.81
C LYS A 712 -88.47 14.85 -93.95
N THR A 713 -87.39 15.26 -94.62
CA THR A 713 -87.49 16.19 -95.77
C THR A 713 -88.17 15.53 -96.95
N LYS A 714 -87.78 14.31 -97.33
CA LYS A 714 -88.49 13.51 -98.35
C LYS A 714 -89.96 13.28 -98.00
N LYS A 715 -90.30 13.11 -96.72
CA LYS A 715 -91.69 13.02 -96.25
C LYS A 715 -92.43 14.37 -96.26
N ALA A 716 -91.74 15.51 -96.21
CA ALA A 716 -92.33 16.82 -96.46
C ALA A 716 -92.57 17.03 -97.96
N GLU A 717 -91.57 16.74 -98.81
CA GLU A 717 -91.71 16.77 -100.28
C GLU A 717 -92.85 15.87 -100.79
N MET A 718 -93.00 14.66 -100.20
CA MET A 718 -94.13 13.76 -100.48
C MET A 718 -95.46 14.25 -99.89
N ARG A 719 -95.47 15.03 -98.79
CA ARG A 719 -96.69 15.73 -98.40
C ARG A 719 -97.03 16.80 -99.43
N ASP A 720 -96.09 17.64 -99.82
CA ASP A 720 -96.36 18.68 -100.82
C ASP A 720 -96.87 18.13 -102.17
N THR A 721 -96.55 16.88 -102.54
CA THR A 721 -97.20 16.20 -103.68
C THR A 721 -98.56 15.61 -103.33
N ILE A 722 -98.74 15.03 -102.15
CA ILE A 722 -100.03 14.54 -101.62
C ILE A 722 -101.02 15.70 -101.48
N ASP A 723 -100.68 16.84 -100.87
CA ASP A 723 -101.52 18.03 -100.72
C ASP A 723 -102.08 18.55 -102.07
N ARG A 724 -101.35 18.35 -103.18
CA ARG A 724 -101.80 18.72 -104.55
C ARG A 724 -102.77 17.70 -105.16
N LEU A 725 -102.83 16.49 -104.61
CA LEU A 725 -103.78 15.44 -104.93
C LEU A 725 -104.98 15.45 -103.98
N GLU A 726 -104.76 15.73 -102.69
CA GLU A 726 -105.79 15.90 -101.67
C GLU A 726 -106.68 17.08 -101.99
N ARG A 727 -106.16 18.21 -102.50
CA ARG A 727 -106.97 19.30 -103.09
C ARG A 727 -107.84 18.91 -104.30
N LYS A 728 -107.75 17.68 -104.81
CA LYS A 728 -108.69 17.08 -105.80
C LYS A 728 -109.62 16.03 -105.19
N LEU A 729 -109.33 15.56 -103.98
CA LEU A 729 -110.07 14.54 -103.22
C LEU A 729 -110.93 15.15 -102.09
N GLU A 730 -110.57 16.34 -101.61
CA GLU A 730 -111.20 17.08 -100.51
C GLU A 730 -112.65 17.51 -100.84
N ASN A 731 -112.97 17.62 -102.13
CA ASN A 731 -114.35 17.73 -102.63
C ASN A 731 -115.21 16.47 -102.38
N ALA A 732 -114.64 15.38 -101.83
CA ALA A 732 -115.31 14.09 -101.66
C ALA A 732 -115.01 13.38 -100.31
N SER A 733 -114.24 13.98 -99.39
CA SER A 733 -113.74 13.29 -98.18
C SER A 733 -114.25 13.82 -96.82
N VAL A 734 -115.04 14.90 -96.82
CA VAL A 734 -115.51 15.60 -95.60
C VAL A 734 -116.15 14.67 -94.57
N ASP A 735 -116.97 13.71 -95.01
CA ASP A 735 -117.71 12.78 -94.12
C ASP A 735 -116.84 11.73 -93.41
N ASN A 736 -115.58 11.52 -93.81
CA ASN A 736 -114.73 10.48 -93.22
C ASN A 736 -113.84 10.99 -92.08
N PHE A 737 -113.57 12.31 -92.03
CA PHE A 737 -112.60 12.92 -91.09
C PHE A 737 -112.98 12.71 -89.61
N GLN A 738 -114.27 12.72 -89.29
CA GLN A 738 -114.76 12.68 -87.91
C GLN A 738 -114.63 11.31 -87.22
N LYS A 739 -114.44 10.21 -87.97
CA LYS A 739 -114.24 8.87 -87.38
C LYS A 739 -112.78 8.61 -87.01
N ASP A 740 -111.84 9.15 -87.78
CA ASP A 740 -110.41 8.86 -87.64
C ASP A 740 -109.74 9.64 -86.50
N SER A 741 -110.29 10.82 -86.15
CA SER A 741 -109.84 11.64 -85.01
C SER A 741 -109.91 10.87 -83.67
N ASN A 742 -111.05 10.23 -83.40
CA ASN A 742 -111.33 9.59 -82.11
C ASN A 742 -110.41 8.39 -81.83
N LEU A 743 -110.10 7.60 -82.87
CA LEU A 743 -109.16 6.46 -82.76
C LEU A 743 -107.74 6.91 -82.40
N ARG A 744 -107.30 8.06 -82.93
CA ARG A 744 -105.95 8.59 -82.68
C ARG A 744 -105.78 9.07 -81.23
N SER A 745 -106.84 9.60 -80.61
CA SER A 745 -106.82 9.99 -79.19
C SER A 745 -106.65 8.79 -78.25
N VAL A 746 -107.43 7.72 -78.46
CA VAL A 746 -107.35 6.49 -77.63
C VAL A 746 -105.99 5.79 -77.77
N ALA A 747 -105.41 5.83 -78.98
CA ALA A 747 -104.08 5.26 -79.22
C ALA A 747 -102.97 5.99 -78.44
N THR A 748 -102.97 7.33 -78.40
CA THR A 748 -101.95 8.10 -77.67
C THR A 748 -102.07 7.94 -76.16
N GLU A 749 -103.30 7.89 -75.61
CA GLU A 749 -103.56 7.64 -74.19
C GLU A 749 -103.14 6.22 -73.76
N THR A 750 -103.35 5.22 -74.62
CA THR A 750 -102.85 3.85 -74.38
C THR A 750 -101.32 3.82 -74.25
N ASP A 751 -100.60 4.59 -75.09
CA ASP A 751 -99.14 4.63 -75.08
C ASP A 751 -98.54 5.49 -73.96
N THR A 752 -99.23 6.51 -73.45
CA THR A 752 -98.79 7.22 -72.23
C THR A 752 -98.93 6.33 -71.00
N LEU A 753 -100.04 5.62 -70.85
CA LEU A 753 -100.25 4.66 -69.76
C LEU A 753 -99.22 3.52 -69.78
N ARG A 754 -98.91 2.94 -70.96
CA ARG A 754 -97.83 1.95 -71.12
C ARG A 754 -96.47 2.49 -70.64
N LYS A 755 -96.14 3.74 -70.98
CA LYS A 755 -94.88 4.38 -70.57
C LYS A 755 -94.83 4.61 -69.06
N GLN A 756 -95.93 5.03 -68.44
CA GLN A 756 -96.04 5.21 -66.99
C GLN A 756 -95.89 3.88 -66.23
N VAL A 757 -96.52 2.79 -66.71
CA VAL A 757 -96.33 1.44 -66.14
C VAL A 757 -94.87 0.99 -66.28
N ALA A 758 -94.21 1.29 -67.40
CA ALA A 758 -92.79 0.94 -67.60
C ALA A 758 -91.83 1.76 -66.71
N THR A 759 -92.12 3.02 -66.40
CA THR A 759 -91.32 3.81 -65.44
C THR A 759 -91.57 3.39 -64.00
N LEU A 760 -92.83 3.10 -63.63
CA LEU A 760 -93.17 2.61 -62.29
C LEU A 760 -92.52 1.25 -61.99
N LYS A 761 -92.49 0.32 -62.95
CA LYS A 761 -91.76 -0.95 -62.80
C LYS A 761 -90.26 -0.73 -62.53
N ARG A 762 -89.55 0.06 -63.34
CA ARG A 762 -88.13 0.37 -63.07
C ARG A 762 -87.92 1.03 -61.71
N SER A 763 -88.82 1.91 -61.27
CA SER A 763 -88.74 2.53 -59.94
C SER A 763 -88.95 1.54 -58.80
N HIS A 764 -89.87 0.58 -58.98
CA HIS A 764 -90.08 -0.53 -58.04
C HIS A 764 -88.86 -1.45 -57.99
N ASP A 765 -88.35 -1.88 -59.13
CA ASP A 765 -87.25 -2.84 -59.22
C ASP A 765 -85.96 -2.25 -58.64
N ASN A 766 -85.69 -0.96 -58.90
CA ASN A 766 -84.61 -0.22 -58.24
C ASN A 766 -84.77 -0.19 -56.72
N ALA A 767 -85.98 0.10 -56.21
CA ALA A 767 -86.26 0.14 -54.77
C ALA A 767 -86.10 -1.26 -54.11
N VAL A 768 -86.47 -2.33 -54.81
CA VAL A 768 -86.22 -3.72 -54.36
C VAL A 768 -84.73 -4.01 -54.29
N THR A 769 -83.93 -3.61 -55.29
CA THR A 769 -82.48 -3.82 -55.25
C THR A 769 -81.79 -3.02 -54.14
N GLU A 770 -82.21 -1.78 -53.89
CA GLU A 770 -81.63 -0.94 -52.83
C GLU A 770 -82.05 -1.43 -51.43
N ASN A 771 -83.29 -1.90 -51.25
CA ASN A 771 -83.73 -2.52 -50.00
C ASN A 771 -82.96 -3.83 -49.72
N GLY A 772 -82.68 -4.63 -50.75
CA GLY A 772 -81.80 -5.80 -50.64
C GLY A 772 -80.37 -5.43 -50.25
N ARG A 773 -79.82 -4.36 -50.84
CA ARG A 773 -78.49 -3.82 -50.51
C ARG A 773 -78.42 -3.36 -49.04
N LEU A 774 -79.38 -2.52 -48.61
CA LEU A 774 -79.48 -2.02 -47.23
C LEU A 774 -79.70 -3.15 -46.21
N SER A 775 -80.42 -4.22 -46.57
CA SER A 775 -80.58 -5.39 -45.71
C SER A 775 -79.27 -6.17 -45.52
N ASN A 776 -78.40 -6.20 -46.54
CA ASN A 776 -77.07 -6.81 -46.43
C ASN A 776 -76.13 -5.92 -45.60
N ASP A 777 -76.05 -4.61 -45.89
CA ASP A 777 -75.30 -3.63 -45.09
C ASP A 777 -75.66 -3.72 -43.58
N LEU A 778 -76.95 -3.87 -43.27
CA LEU A 778 -77.45 -3.98 -41.90
C LEU A 778 -77.10 -5.33 -41.25
N SER A 779 -77.05 -6.42 -42.03
CA SER A 779 -76.57 -7.72 -41.56
C SER A 779 -75.07 -7.69 -41.26
N ASP A 780 -74.27 -7.12 -42.16
CA ASP A 780 -72.82 -7.05 -42.03
C ASP A 780 -72.42 -6.16 -40.85
N THR A 781 -72.99 -4.96 -40.73
CA THR A 781 -72.76 -4.06 -39.58
C THR A 781 -73.26 -4.66 -38.26
N ALA A 782 -74.35 -5.43 -38.26
CA ALA A 782 -74.75 -6.20 -37.07
C ALA A 782 -73.72 -7.27 -36.70
N SER A 783 -73.14 -7.97 -37.69
CA SER A 783 -72.07 -8.95 -37.45
C SER A 783 -70.82 -8.29 -36.86
N GLU A 784 -70.39 -7.14 -37.40
CA GLU A 784 -69.26 -6.35 -36.88
C GLU A 784 -69.53 -5.84 -35.46
N LEU A 785 -70.77 -5.44 -35.15
CA LEU A 785 -71.17 -5.05 -33.80
C LEU A 785 -71.07 -6.21 -32.79
N THR A 786 -71.34 -7.46 -33.21
CA THR A 786 -71.10 -8.63 -32.33
C THR A 786 -69.61 -8.94 -32.16
N LEU A 787 -68.81 -8.80 -33.23
CA LEU A 787 -67.37 -9.06 -33.20
C LEU A 787 -66.61 -8.02 -32.35
N THR A 788 -66.96 -6.74 -32.48
CA THR A 788 -66.39 -5.65 -31.68
C THR A 788 -66.78 -5.77 -30.20
N LYS A 789 -68.04 -6.12 -29.88
CA LYS A 789 -68.46 -6.44 -28.50
C LYS A 789 -67.69 -7.61 -27.91
N ARG A 790 -67.40 -8.67 -28.69
CA ARG A 790 -66.58 -9.80 -28.22
C ARG A 790 -65.14 -9.37 -27.92
N LYS A 791 -64.50 -8.66 -28.86
CA LYS A 791 -63.14 -8.10 -28.68
C LYS A 791 -63.06 -7.15 -27.48
N LEU A 792 -64.07 -6.32 -27.24
CA LEU A 792 -64.15 -5.45 -26.08
C LEU A 792 -64.17 -6.26 -24.76
N ALA A 793 -64.96 -7.33 -24.69
CA ALA A 793 -65.02 -8.20 -23.52
C ALA A 793 -63.72 -8.99 -23.29
N GLU A 794 -63.01 -9.36 -24.37
CA GLU A 794 -61.68 -9.96 -24.31
C GLU A 794 -60.64 -8.97 -23.75
N CYS A 795 -60.60 -7.74 -24.28
CA CYS A 795 -59.75 -6.66 -23.76
C CYS A 795 -60.06 -6.31 -22.30
N GLN A 796 -61.34 -6.29 -21.88
CA GLN A 796 -61.74 -6.06 -20.50
C GLN A 796 -61.21 -7.15 -19.56
N LYS A 797 -61.31 -8.43 -19.94
CA LYS A 797 -60.73 -9.54 -19.16
C LYS A 797 -59.22 -9.43 -19.04
N GLU A 798 -58.54 -9.04 -20.11
CA GLU A 798 -57.09 -8.83 -20.11
C GLU A 798 -56.67 -7.66 -19.20
N VAL A 799 -57.44 -6.57 -19.17
CA VAL A 799 -57.23 -5.46 -18.23
C VAL A 799 -57.41 -5.91 -16.77
N GLU A 800 -58.44 -6.71 -16.44
CA GLU A 800 -58.61 -7.23 -15.08
C GLU A 800 -57.54 -8.29 -14.70
N ARG A 801 -57.04 -9.06 -15.67
CA ARG A 801 -55.89 -9.95 -15.49
C ARG A 801 -54.63 -9.15 -15.12
N MET A 802 -54.33 -8.09 -15.88
CA MET A 802 -53.18 -7.21 -15.64
C MET A 802 -53.30 -6.42 -14.34
N LYS A 803 -54.50 -5.93 -13.97
CA LYS A 803 -54.77 -5.33 -12.65
C LYS A 803 -54.56 -6.30 -11.49
N SER A 804 -54.80 -7.59 -11.70
CA SER A 804 -54.61 -8.61 -10.66
C SER A 804 -53.13 -8.92 -10.47
N GLN A 805 -52.37 -9.11 -11.55
CA GLN A 805 -50.91 -9.22 -11.50
C GLN A 805 -50.25 -7.97 -10.91
N LEU A 806 -50.74 -6.76 -11.22
CA LEU A 806 -50.23 -5.54 -10.61
C LEU A 806 -50.44 -5.51 -9.09
N ARG A 807 -51.58 -6.00 -8.59
CA ARG A 807 -51.84 -6.13 -7.15
C ARG A 807 -50.93 -7.18 -6.49
N GLU A 808 -50.68 -8.29 -7.16
CA GLU A 808 -49.73 -9.33 -6.71
C GLU A 808 -48.30 -8.77 -6.62
N TYR A 809 -47.83 -8.06 -7.65
CA TYR A 809 -46.51 -7.42 -7.63
C TYR A 809 -46.39 -6.32 -6.57
N VAL A 810 -47.42 -5.49 -6.35
CA VAL A 810 -47.41 -4.48 -5.28
C VAL A 810 -47.32 -5.13 -3.90
N GLN A 811 -48.04 -6.23 -3.65
CA GLN A 811 -47.91 -6.96 -2.39
C GLN A 811 -46.52 -7.60 -2.21
N GLU A 812 -45.91 -8.12 -3.29
CA GLU A 812 -44.58 -8.73 -3.21
C GLU A 812 -43.47 -7.68 -3.01
N ILE A 813 -43.62 -6.50 -3.60
CA ILE A 813 -42.77 -5.33 -3.30
C ILE A 813 -42.90 -4.94 -1.83
N GLN A 814 -44.12 -4.85 -1.28
CA GLN A 814 -44.33 -4.54 0.14
C GLN A 814 -43.69 -5.57 1.07
N ARG A 815 -43.80 -6.88 0.78
CA ARG A 815 -43.10 -7.94 1.54
C ARG A 815 -41.57 -7.80 1.46
N ALA A 816 -41.04 -7.41 0.30
CA ALA A 816 -39.62 -7.18 0.12
C ALA A 816 -39.14 -5.93 0.88
N GLU A 817 -39.92 -4.85 0.90
CA GLU A 817 -39.67 -3.61 1.66
C GLU A 817 -39.72 -3.88 3.18
N GLU A 818 -40.70 -4.63 3.67
CA GLU A 818 -40.78 -5.08 5.08
C GLU A 818 -39.57 -5.93 5.47
N LEU A 819 -39.18 -6.89 4.62
CA LEU A 819 -38.02 -7.75 4.86
C LEU A 819 -36.69 -6.96 4.82
N LEU A 820 -36.55 -6.00 3.92
CA LEU A 820 -35.40 -5.09 3.87
C LEU A 820 -35.32 -4.22 5.12
N CYS A 821 -36.43 -3.63 5.57
CA CYS A 821 -36.48 -2.85 6.80
C CYS A 821 -36.09 -3.69 8.04
N ILE A 822 -36.46 -4.99 8.08
CA ILE A 822 -35.99 -5.91 9.12
C ILE A 822 -34.47 -6.14 9.01
N LYS A 823 -33.92 -6.35 7.81
CA LYS A 823 -32.47 -6.58 7.62
C LYS A 823 -31.61 -5.32 7.80
N GLU A 824 -32.17 -4.13 7.57
CA GLU A 824 -31.52 -2.88 7.92
C GLU A 824 -31.43 -2.71 9.43
N ARG A 825 -32.49 -3.02 10.18
CA ARG A 825 -32.48 -3.00 11.65
C ARG A 825 -31.53 -4.03 12.27
N GLU A 826 -31.54 -5.29 11.80
CA GLU A 826 -30.57 -6.31 12.22
C GLU A 826 -29.12 -5.84 12.00
N ARG A 827 -28.87 -5.11 10.90
CA ARG A 827 -27.56 -4.51 10.60
C ARG A 827 -27.23 -3.34 11.53
N GLU A 828 -28.19 -2.51 11.91
CA GLU A 828 -28.01 -1.43 12.87
C GLU A 828 -27.70 -1.96 14.27
N GLU A 829 -28.47 -2.95 14.75
CA GLU A 829 -28.25 -3.66 16.01
C GLU A 829 -26.84 -4.29 16.06
N MET A 830 -26.42 -4.98 14.99
CA MET A 830 -25.06 -5.52 14.88
C MET A 830 -23.98 -4.44 14.86
N LEU A 831 -24.22 -3.29 14.20
CA LEU A 831 -23.28 -2.16 14.20
C LEU A 831 -23.18 -1.49 15.57
N GLU A 832 -24.27 -1.47 16.36
CA GLU A 832 -24.26 -1.01 17.74
C GLU A 832 -23.46 -1.97 18.65
N HIS A 833 -23.68 -3.29 18.52
CA HIS A 833 -22.86 -4.29 19.20
C HIS A 833 -21.35 -4.17 18.86
N TYR A 834 -21.00 -3.90 17.60
CA TYR A 834 -19.61 -3.64 17.22
C TYR A 834 -19.04 -2.35 17.83
N LYS A 835 -19.85 -1.28 18.01
CA LYS A 835 -19.41 -0.07 18.71
C LYS A 835 -19.15 -0.36 20.19
N SER A 836 -20.10 -0.95 20.90
CA SER A 836 -19.95 -1.26 22.33
C SER A 836 -18.81 -2.24 22.61
N LEU A 837 -18.55 -3.20 21.70
CA LEU A 837 -17.38 -4.06 21.79
C LEU A 837 -16.06 -3.31 21.54
N SER A 838 -16.03 -2.38 20.58
CA SER A 838 -14.88 -1.51 20.32
C SER A 838 -14.60 -0.56 21.49
N GLU A 839 -15.63 0.02 22.09
CA GLU A 839 -15.54 0.82 23.31
C GLU A 839 -15.01 -0.03 24.48
N GLY A 840 -15.49 -1.27 24.63
CA GLY A 840 -14.96 -2.22 25.62
C GLY A 840 -13.49 -2.58 25.40
N VAL A 841 -13.05 -2.77 24.14
CA VAL A 841 -11.64 -2.97 23.79
C VAL A 841 -10.82 -1.72 24.14
N ASN A 842 -11.25 -0.53 23.73
CA ASN A 842 -10.54 0.72 24.06
C ASN A 842 -10.40 0.92 25.57
N MET A 843 -11.43 0.61 26.36
CA MET A 843 -11.36 0.69 27.83
C MET A 843 -10.38 -0.33 28.43
N LEU A 844 -10.31 -1.55 27.89
CA LEU A 844 -9.34 -2.56 28.29
C LEU A 844 -7.90 -2.19 27.86
N GLU A 845 -7.73 -1.60 26.67
CA GLU A 845 -6.43 -1.11 26.21
C GLU A 845 -5.93 0.04 27.09
N VAL A 846 -6.78 1.03 27.42
CA VAL A 846 -6.44 2.11 28.37
C VAL A 846 -6.10 1.54 29.75
N SER A 847 -6.91 0.60 30.26
CA SER A 847 -6.65 -0.07 31.55
C SER A 847 -5.33 -0.84 31.54
N ASN A 848 -4.95 -1.46 30.42
CA ASN A 848 -3.67 -2.14 30.30
C ASN A 848 -2.50 -1.15 30.25
N HIS A 849 -2.63 -0.03 29.52
CA HIS A 849 -1.62 1.03 29.52
C HIS A 849 -1.40 1.64 30.92
N THR A 850 -2.45 1.83 31.72
CA THR A 850 -2.30 2.29 33.11
C THR A 850 -1.62 1.24 33.99
N LEU A 851 -1.97 -0.05 33.87
CA LEU A 851 -1.31 -1.13 34.60
C LEU A 851 0.16 -1.33 34.17
N GLU A 852 0.49 -1.11 32.90
CA GLU A 852 1.87 -1.12 32.41
C GLU A 852 2.68 0.07 32.96
N ALA A 853 2.07 1.25 33.09
CA ALA A 853 2.68 2.42 33.73
C ALA A 853 2.93 2.19 35.23
N GLU A 854 1.92 1.70 35.97
CA GLU A 854 2.05 1.30 37.38
C GLU A 854 3.12 0.22 37.56
N SER A 855 3.18 -0.76 36.65
CA SER A 855 4.21 -1.81 36.65
C SER A 855 5.61 -1.25 36.38
N ALA A 856 5.75 -0.24 35.52
CA ALA A 856 7.01 0.44 35.27
C ALA A 856 7.46 1.29 36.47
N GLU A 857 6.54 2.01 37.12
CA GLU A 857 6.81 2.77 38.34
C GLU A 857 7.20 1.85 39.50
N ALA A 858 6.47 0.75 39.72
CA ALA A 858 6.81 -0.24 40.74
C ALA A 858 8.21 -0.85 40.52
N LYS A 859 8.60 -1.15 39.27
CA LYS A 859 9.96 -1.60 38.92
C LYS A 859 11.01 -0.53 39.21
N LYS A 860 10.73 0.75 38.90
CA LYS A 860 11.63 1.87 39.21
C LYS A 860 11.82 2.05 40.71
N LEU A 861 10.74 2.01 41.49
CA LEU A 861 10.79 2.09 42.96
C LEU A 861 11.56 0.91 43.57
N LEU A 862 11.42 -0.29 43.01
CA LEU A 862 12.19 -1.47 43.41
C LEU A 862 13.68 -1.30 43.07
N GLN A 863 14.03 -0.80 41.88
CA GLN A 863 15.42 -0.50 41.50
C GLN A 863 16.04 0.61 42.40
N GLU A 864 15.27 1.62 42.78
CA GLU A 864 15.69 2.64 43.76
C GLU A 864 15.86 2.08 45.17
N ALA A 865 15.11 1.04 45.54
CA ALA A 865 15.28 0.32 46.81
C ALA A 865 16.51 -0.61 46.78
N GLU A 866 16.73 -1.34 45.70
CA GLU A 866 17.95 -2.15 45.47
C GLU A 866 19.20 -1.26 45.49
N GLY A 867 19.18 -0.10 44.82
CA GLY A 867 20.27 0.87 44.88
C GLY A 867 20.56 1.39 46.29
N ARG A 868 19.51 1.63 47.11
CA ARG A 868 19.66 1.97 48.53
C ARG A 868 20.23 0.81 49.35
N ILE A 869 19.80 -0.43 49.11
CA ILE A 869 20.31 -1.63 49.78
C ILE A 869 21.79 -1.82 49.47
N ASN A 870 22.20 -1.73 48.20
CA ASN A 870 23.59 -1.86 47.79
C ASN A 870 24.47 -0.76 48.44
N GLY A 871 24.04 0.50 48.40
CA GLY A 871 24.77 1.60 49.07
C GLY A 871 24.79 1.49 50.61
N LEU A 872 23.85 0.76 51.22
CA LEU A 872 23.94 0.40 52.64
C LEU A 872 24.89 -0.78 52.89
N GLN A 873 24.90 -1.79 52.01
CA GLN A 873 25.85 -2.91 52.08
C GLN A 873 27.30 -2.45 51.90
N GLU A 874 27.59 -1.56 50.95
CA GLU A 874 28.91 -0.93 50.79
C GLU A 874 29.33 -0.19 52.07
N ARG A 875 28.42 0.59 52.67
CA ARG A 875 28.67 1.29 53.94
C ARG A 875 28.89 0.34 55.12
N VAL A 876 28.20 -0.80 55.16
CA VAL A 876 28.43 -1.84 56.17
C VAL A 876 29.80 -2.49 55.95
N GLY A 877 30.16 -2.86 54.73
CA GLY A 877 31.46 -3.42 54.40
C GLY A 877 32.64 -2.49 54.72
N LEU A 878 32.47 -1.18 54.52
CA LEU A 878 33.43 -0.17 54.97
C LEU A 878 33.55 -0.12 56.50
N ARG A 879 32.44 -0.15 57.24
CA ARG A 879 32.47 -0.21 58.72
C ARG A 879 33.04 -1.54 59.25
N GLU A 880 32.81 -2.66 58.57
CA GLU A 880 33.45 -3.94 58.89
C GLU A 880 34.97 -3.91 58.65
N ALA A 881 35.45 -3.20 57.63
CA ALA A 881 36.87 -3.00 57.39
C ALA A 881 37.50 -2.09 58.46
N GLU A 882 36.83 -0.99 58.84
CA GLU A 882 37.23 -0.17 59.98
C GLU A 882 37.32 -0.99 61.28
N ILE A 883 36.26 -1.76 61.60
CA ILE A 883 36.22 -2.65 62.78
C ILE A 883 37.40 -3.62 62.77
N LYS A 884 37.71 -4.27 61.63
CA LYS A 884 38.88 -5.16 61.52
C LYS A 884 40.20 -4.45 61.81
N THR A 885 40.40 -3.23 61.30
CA THR A 885 41.61 -2.46 61.63
C THR A 885 41.67 -2.01 63.09
N TYR A 886 40.53 -1.79 63.76
CA TYR A 886 40.48 -1.58 65.21
C TYR A 886 40.73 -2.88 65.98
N GLU A 887 40.23 -4.03 65.53
CA GLU A 887 40.53 -5.35 66.10
C GLU A 887 42.03 -5.68 65.99
N GLU A 888 42.66 -5.41 64.84
CA GLU A 888 44.11 -5.55 64.64
C GLU A 888 44.90 -4.64 65.60
N GLN A 889 44.48 -3.37 65.77
CA GLN A 889 45.09 -2.44 66.74
C GLN A 889 44.92 -2.91 68.18
N ILE A 890 43.73 -3.38 68.57
CA ILE A 890 43.45 -3.92 69.91
C ILE A 890 44.32 -5.15 70.16
N ASN A 891 44.40 -6.10 69.21
CA ASN A 891 45.26 -7.27 69.33
C ASN A 891 46.76 -6.90 69.46
N GLY A 892 47.22 -5.88 68.72
CA GLY A 892 48.56 -5.32 68.84
C GLY A 892 48.83 -4.70 70.21
N LEU A 893 47.89 -3.91 70.74
CA LEU A 893 47.96 -3.33 72.08
C LEU A 893 47.92 -4.40 73.17
N SER A 894 47.04 -5.40 73.07
CA SER A 894 47.00 -6.55 73.99
C SER A 894 48.29 -7.35 73.97
N SER A 895 48.90 -7.57 72.80
CA SER A 895 50.24 -8.19 72.70
C SER A 895 51.32 -7.37 73.40
N ASN A 896 51.24 -6.03 73.36
CA ASN A 896 52.18 -5.16 74.05
C ASN A 896 51.92 -5.08 75.56
N ILE A 897 50.66 -5.14 76.01
CA ILE A 897 50.30 -5.27 77.42
C ILE A 897 50.88 -6.57 77.98
N VAL A 898 50.68 -7.71 77.32
CA VAL A 898 51.24 -9.01 77.76
C VAL A 898 52.77 -8.97 77.86
N LYS A 899 53.48 -8.27 76.95
CA LYS A 899 54.94 -8.09 77.05
C LYS A 899 55.32 -7.30 78.31
N LEU A 900 54.65 -6.16 78.54
CA LEU A 900 54.88 -5.32 79.72
C LEU A 900 54.51 -6.05 81.02
N GLU A 901 53.46 -6.88 81.02
CA GLU A 901 53.10 -7.75 82.14
C GLU A 901 54.20 -8.79 82.41
N THR A 902 54.76 -9.43 81.38
CA THR A 902 55.91 -10.34 81.57
C THR A 902 57.18 -9.63 82.02
N GLU A 903 57.44 -8.42 81.56
CA GLU A 903 58.58 -7.59 82.00
C GLU A 903 58.42 -7.17 83.47
N ILE A 904 57.21 -6.79 83.88
CA ILE A 904 56.85 -6.54 85.28
C ILE A 904 56.99 -7.80 86.13
N GLU A 905 56.63 -8.98 85.63
CA GLU A 905 56.78 -10.24 86.36
C GLU A 905 58.26 -10.60 86.57
N CYS A 906 59.10 -10.48 85.54
CA CYS A 906 60.55 -10.61 85.67
C CYS A 906 61.13 -9.62 86.71
N LEU A 907 60.70 -8.35 86.66
CA LEU A 907 61.15 -7.33 87.62
C LEU A 907 60.66 -7.62 89.06
N LYS A 908 59.52 -8.31 89.25
CA LYS A 908 59.10 -8.81 90.58
C LYS A 908 59.99 -9.95 91.04
N GLU A 909 60.34 -10.90 90.17
CA GLU A 909 61.27 -11.99 90.51
C GLU A 909 62.66 -11.44 90.86
N GLU A 910 63.19 -10.46 90.11
CA GLU A 910 64.43 -9.76 90.45
C GLU A 910 64.35 -9.04 91.80
N ASN A 911 63.27 -8.32 92.09
CA ASN A 911 63.07 -7.69 93.40
C ASN A 911 62.92 -8.72 94.53
N HIS A 912 62.32 -9.88 94.27
CA HIS A 912 62.22 -10.98 95.25
C HIS A 912 63.60 -11.57 95.56
N ASN A 913 64.42 -11.83 94.54
CA ASN A 913 65.80 -12.30 94.70
C ASN A 913 66.65 -11.29 95.49
N LEU A 914 66.55 -9.99 95.15
CA LEU A 914 67.24 -8.91 95.88
C LEU A 914 66.76 -8.78 97.34
N GLN A 915 65.50 -9.09 97.63
CA GLN A 915 64.98 -9.14 99.00
C GLN A 915 65.52 -10.35 99.76
N GLU A 916 65.67 -11.52 99.13
CA GLU A 916 66.32 -12.69 99.74
C GLU A 916 67.81 -12.41 100.04
N ASP A 917 68.55 -11.78 99.12
CA ASP A 917 69.94 -11.33 99.34
C ASP A 917 70.03 -10.29 100.48
N LEU A 918 69.06 -9.37 100.55
CA LEU A 918 68.97 -8.38 101.63
C LEU A 918 68.70 -9.04 102.99
N ASP A 919 67.86 -10.08 103.06
CA ASP A 919 67.61 -10.80 104.30
C ASP A 919 68.76 -11.78 104.64
N ALA A 920 69.47 -12.33 103.65
CA ALA A 920 70.71 -13.07 103.84
C ALA A 920 71.83 -12.18 104.43
N THR A 921 71.98 -10.95 103.93
CA THR A 921 72.96 -9.98 104.46
C THR A 921 72.57 -9.46 105.85
N LYS A 922 71.30 -9.19 106.14
CA LYS A 922 70.84 -8.93 107.54
C LYS A 922 71.18 -10.11 108.47
N ASN A 923 70.97 -11.34 108.03
CA ASN A 923 71.32 -12.54 108.80
C ASN A 923 72.85 -12.70 109.00
N LEU A 924 73.67 -12.15 108.10
CA LEU A 924 75.12 -12.06 108.29
C LEU A 924 75.49 -10.97 109.30
N CYS A 925 74.90 -9.77 109.23
CA CYS A 925 75.07 -8.71 110.23
C CYS A 925 74.70 -9.20 111.63
N ASN A 926 73.53 -9.84 111.80
CA ASN A 926 73.10 -10.41 113.08
C ASN A 926 74.12 -11.43 113.65
N LYS A 927 74.79 -12.21 112.79
CA LYS A 927 75.85 -13.14 113.21
C LYS A 927 77.14 -12.42 113.62
N LEU A 928 77.49 -11.31 112.96
CA LEU A 928 78.65 -10.48 113.29
C LEU A 928 78.43 -9.71 114.60
N ASP A 929 77.24 -9.15 114.84
CA ASP A 929 76.90 -8.53 116.13
C ASP A 929 76.88 -9.58 117.26
N LEU A 930 76.33 -10.78 117.04
CA LEU A 930 76.43 -11.90 117.99
C LEU A 930 77.87 -12.42 118.24
N GLN A 931 78.82 -12.13 117.35
CA GLN A 931 80.26 -12.38 117.59
C GLN A 931 80.91 -11.24 118.36
N LYS A 932 80.60 -9.99 118.00
CA LYS A 932 81.02 -8.78 118.70
C LYS A 932 80.57 -8.76 120.16
N ASP A 933 79.34 -9.16 120.45
CA ASP A 933 78.81 -9.20 121.83
C ASP A 933 79.47 -10.30 122.67
N LYS A 934 79.89 -11.41 122.07
CA LYS A 934 80.72 -12.43 122.75
C LYS A 934 82.12 -11.90 123.06
N LEU A 935 82.77 -11.26 122.09
CA LEU A 935 84.09 -10.63 122.29
C LEU A 935 84.03 -9.51 123.34
N ASN A 936 82.92 -8.78 123.42
CA ASN A 936 82.68 -7.80 124.49
C ASN A 936 82.53 -8.48 125.86
N ALA A 937 81.80 -9.60 125.96
CA ALA A 937 81.67 -10.35 127.21
C ALA A 937 83.02 -10.95 127.69
N GLU A 938 83.81 -11.50 126.78
CA GLU A 938 85.19 -11.96 127.05
C GLU A 938 86.10 -10.80 127.52
N LEU A 939 85.93 -9.61 126.93
CA LEU A 939 86.64 -8.40 127.34
C LEU A 939 86.20 -7.89 128.73
N GLU A 940 84.91 -7.97 129.05
CA GLU A 940 84.37 -7.63 130.39
C GLU A 940 84.88 -8.60 131.46
N GLU A 941 84.94 -9.91 131.18
CA GLU A 941 85.54 -10.91 132.09
C GLU A 941 87.03 -10.59 132.35
N HIS A 942 87.79 -10.30 131.28
CA HIS A 942 89.18 -9.82 131.37
C HIS A 942 89.34 -8.42 132.00
N SER A 943 88.25 -7.66 132.20
CA SER A 943 88.25 -6.42 132.99
C SER A 943 88.00 -6.72 134.47
N SER A 944 87.08 -7.63 134.79
CA SER A 944 86.71 -8.03 136.15
C SER A 944 87.88 -8.68 136.91
N ILE A 945 88.60 -9.60 136.25
CA ILE A 945 89.82 -10.23 136.78
C ILE A 945 90.89 -9.15 137.12
N ARG A 946 91.00 -8.12 136.28
CA ARG A 946 91.94 -6.99 136.45
C ARG A 946 91.56 -6.12 137.65
N GLU A 947 90.26 -5.97 137.92
CA GLU A 947 89.76 -5.20 139.04
C GLU A 947 89.90 -5.94 140.38
N GLN A 948 89.76 -7.27 140.40
CA GLN A 948 90.02 -8.09 141.59
C GLN A 948 91.50 -8.02 142.03
N LEU A 949 92.44 -8.18 141.10
CA LEU A 949 93.88 -8.05 141.37
C LEU A 949 94.27 -6.67 141.93
N ASN A 950 93.59 -5.59 141.50
CA ASN A 950 93.79 -4.25 142.06
C ASN A 950 93.24 -4.13 143.50
N LYS A 951 92.14 -4.81 143.83
CA LYS A 951 91.52 -4.78 145.17
C LYS A 951 92.40 -5.49 146.21
N GLU A 952 93.07 -6.59 145.87
CA GLU A 952 94.06 -7.25 146.74
C GLU A 952 95.32 -6.40 146.94
N ASN A 953 95.77 -5.69 145.89
CA ASN A 953 96.89 -4.75 146.00
C ASN A 953 96.61 -3.60 147.00
N ALA A 954 95.34 -3.20 147.14
CA ALA A 954 94.89 -2.12 147.99
C ALA A 954 94.72 -2.49 149.48
N THR A 955 94.65 -3.79 149.84
CA THR A 955 94.55 -4.23 151.23
C THR A 955 95.92 -4.32 151.90
N LEU A 956 96.94 -4.86 151.24
CA LEU A 956 98.30 -4.98 151.81
C LEU A 956 99.02 -3.63 151.95
N LYS A 957 98.74 -2.65 151.08
CA LYS A 957 99.36 -1.31 151.13
C LYS A 957 98.89 -0.40 152.28
N ARG A 958 97.93 -0.83 153.12
CA ARG A 958 97.47 -0.06 154.30
C ARG A 958 98.33 -0.21 155.56
N GLN A 959 99.32 -1.11 155.60
CA GLN A 959 100.12 -1.35 156.81
C GLN A 959 101.42 -0.53 156.90
N LEU A 960 101.79 0.26 155.88
CA LEU A 960 103.13 0.85 155.80
C LEU A 960 103.12 2.37 155.53
N SER A 961 102.38 3.10 156.37
CA SER A 961 102.47 4.57 156.47
C SER A 961 103.74 4.99 157.22
N LEU A 962 104.91 4.76 156.62
CA LEU A 962 106.20 5.21 157.13
C LEU A 962 107.07 5.68 155.94
N ALA A 963 107.59 6.90 156.04
CA ALA A 963 108.40 7.64 155.06
C ALA A 963 107.68 8.30 153.85
N GLN A 964 107.69 9.64 153.88
CA GLN A 964 107.94 10.57 152.78
C GLN A 964 106.87 10.80 151.69
N THR A 965 106.69 12.08 151.33
CA THR A 965 105.82 12.60 150.27
C THR A 965 106.51 13.77 149.55
N GLY A 966 106.49 13.80 148.23
CA GLY A 966 106.99 14.91 147.41
C GLY A 966 106.56 14.76 145.94
N ASP A 967 106.41 15.89 145.24
CA ASP A 967 105.88 15.94 143.87
C ASP A 967 106.88 15.47 142.80
N LYS A 968 106.38 14.89 141.68
CA LYS A 968 106.50 15.46 140.30
C LYS A 968 106.18 14.52 139.12
N ALA A 969 105.61 15.14 138.08
CA ALA A 969 105.94 15.04 136.63
C ALA A 969 106.13 13.69 135.89
N ALA A 970 105.17 13.42 134.98
CA ALA A 970 105.30 13.51 133.50
C ALA A 970 106.09 12.48 132.64
N VAL A 971 105.66 12.42 131.35
CA VAL A 971 106.32 11.96 130.10
C VAL A 971 106.28 10.46 129.73
N ASP A 972 105.59 10.18 128.61
CA ASP A 972 105.91 9.32 127.43
C ASP A 972 104.58 8.91 126.74
N GLY A 973 104.39 8.75 125.42
CA GLY A 973 105.12 9.06 124.17
C GLY A 973 104.17 8.63 123.02
N LEU A 974 103.89 9.38 121.93
CA LEU A 974 104.77 9.74 120.80
C LEU A 974 105.54 8.54 120.22
N GLN A 975 105.54 8.23 118.91
CA GLN A 975 104.82 8.79 117.75
C GLN A 975 105.10 7.90 116.51
N GLU A 976 104.14 7.64 115.60
CA GLU A 976 104.51 7.26 114.22
C GLU A 976 103.50 7.76 113.15
N LEU A 977 104.06 8.44 112.14
CA LEU A 977 103.50 8.99 110.89
C LEU A 977 102.12 9.70 110.86
N LEU A 978 102.20 11.04 110.94
CA LEU A 978 101.58 11.92 109.93
C LEU A 978 102.28 11.74 108.57
N ALA A 979 101.58 11.40 107.47
CA ALA A 979 102.14 11.58 106.09
C ALA A 979 101.17 11.52 104.86
N ALA A 980 99.84 11.71 104.96
CA ALA A 980 98.94 11.81 103.78
C ALA A 980 97.59 12.45 104.18
N SER A 981 97.29 13.75 104.10
CA SER A 981 97.67 14.84 103.18
C SER A 981 96.99 14.81 101.80
N ARG A 982 95.90 15.59 101.68
CA ARG A 982 95.46 16.32 100.46
C ARG A 982 94.99 15.48 99.26
N ALA A 983 93.84 14.79 99.39
CA ALA A 983 93.13 14.19 98.26
C ALA A 983 91.62 14.55 98.18
N GLU A 984 90.91 14.64 99.30
CA GLU A 984 89.42 14.60 99.28
C GLU A 984 88.71 15.93 98.98
N VAL A 985 89.38 17.08 99.15
CA VAL A 985 88.71 18.40 99.06
C VAL A 985 88.50 18.89 97.63
N GLU A 986 89.41 18.62 96.69
CA GLU A 986 89.24 19.05 95.28
C GLU A 986 88.19 18.18 94.56
N GLN A 987 88.03 16.91 94.97
CA GLN A 987 87.07 15.98 94.38
C GLN A 987 85.62 16.48 94.54
N GLN A 988 85.26 17.06 95.70
CA GLN A 988 83.93 17.64 95.93
C GLN A 988 83.64 18.87 95.05
N ARG A 989 84.69 19.63 94.69
CA ARG A 989 84.58 20.83 93.84
C ARG A 989 84.32 20.49 92.37
N ILE A 990 84.84 19.35 91.88
CA ILE A 990 84.60 18.87 90.51
C ILE A 990 83.14 18.39 90.34
N VAL A 991 82.65 17.56 91.26
CA VAL A 991 81.28 17.01 91.21
C VAL A 991 80.21 18.12 91.23
N THR A 992 80.41 19.16 92.05
CA THR A 992 79.47 20.30 92.15
C THR A 992 79.41 21.12 90.85
N ASN A 993 80.47 21.14 90.05
CA ASN A 993 80.49 21.79 88.74
C ASN A 993 79.86 20.92 87.64
N GLN A 994 80.06 19.61 87.68
CA GLN A 994 79.48 18.65 86.73
C GLN A 994 77.95 18.63 86.83
N LEU A 995 77.38 18.54 88.04
CA LEU A 995 75.93 18.65 88.26
C LEU A 995 75.35 19.97 87.71
N ASN A 996 76.09 21.08 87.83
CA ASN A 996 75.67 22.38 87.30
C ASN A 996 75.78 22.51 85.76
N GLN A 997 76.56 21.65 85.10
CA GLN A 997 76.54 21.52 83.64
C GLN A 997 75.40 20.60 83.18
N GLU A 998 75.15 19.49 83.87
CA GLU A 998 74.05 18.57 83.55
C GLU A 998 72.67 19.24 83.76
N VAL A 999 72.48 20.01 84.83
CA VAL A 999 71.26 20.82 85.02
C VAL A 999 71.10 21.91 83.94
N LYS A 1000 72.18 22.32 83.26
CA LYS A 1000 72.10 23.24 82.11
C LYS A 1000 71.79 22.51 80.80
N THR A 1001 72.39 21.36 80.53
CA THR A 1001 72.07 20.57 79.32
C THR A 1001 70.66 20.00 79.37
N LEU A 1002 70.21 19.49 80.51
CA LEU A 1002 68.83 19.04 80.69
C LEU A 1002 67.81 20.17 80.55
N LYS A 1003 68.12 21.38 81.05
CA LYS A 1003 67.27 22.56 80.79
C LYS A 1003 67.24 22.94 79.32
N ALA A 1004 68.39 22.98 78.64
CA ALA A 1004 68.44 23.26 77.20
C ALA A 1004 67.68 22.20 76.37
N GLN A 1005 67.73 20.92 76.76
CA GLN A 1005 66.94 19.85 76.12
C GLN A 1005 65.44 19.98 76.38
N ILE A 1006 65.02 20.36 77.58
CA ILE A 1006 63.61 20.67 77.89
C ILE A 1006 63.15 21.89 77.06
N GLU A 1007 64.00 22.90 76.91
CA GLU A 1007 63.69 24.13 76.15
C GLU A 1007 63.64 23.87 74.63
N GLU A 1008 64.51 22.99 74.11
CA GLU A 1008 64.46 22.50 72.72
C GLU A 1008 63.23 21.61 72.46
N LEU A 1009 62.87 20.72 73.40
CA LEU A 1009 61.67 19.90 73.32
C LEU A 1009 60.40 20.73 73.43
N ASN A 1010 60.38 21.76 74.28
CA ASN A 1010 59.28 22.73 74.34
C ASN A 1010 59.17 23.50 73.02
N LEU A 1011 60.26 23.97 72.42
CA LEU A 1011 60.23 24.65 71.11
C LEU A 1011 59.68 23.75 69.99
N LYS A 1012 60.01 22.45 70.00
CA LYS A 1012 59.46 21.46 69.07
C LYS A 1012 57.99 21.12 69.34
N LEU A 1013 57.59 21.06 70.61
CA LEU A 1013 56.19 20.89 71.01
C LEU A 1013 55.35 22.10 70.58
N ASP A 1014 55.89 23.30 70.75
CA ASP A 1014 55.33 24.57 70.26
C ASP A 1014 55.24 24.61 68.73
N GLU A 1015 56.25 24.09 68.02
CA GLU A 1015 56.26 24.02 66.56
C GLU A 1015 55.24 23.00 66.04
N GLU A 1016 55.13 21.84 66.66
CA GLU A 1016 54.07 20.87 66.35
C GLU A 1016 52.68 21.35 66.78
N GLN A 1017 52.53 22.13 67.85
CA GLN A 1017 51.27 22.81 68.17
C GLN A 1017 50.92 23.88 67.13
N ARG A 1018 51.90 24.62 66.61
CA ARG A 1018 51.69 25.57 65.49
C ARG A 1018 51.40 24.85 64.17
N ASN A 1019 51.96 23.66 63.93
CA ASN A 1019 51.67 22.83 62.76
C ASN A 1019 50.29 22.18 62.87
N ALA A 1020 49.91 21.68 64.05
CA ALA A 1020 48.57 21.22 64.37
C ALA A 1020 47.54 22.35 64.19
N ALA A 1021 47.80 23.55 64.74
CA ALA A 1021 46.92 24.71 64.56
C ALA A 1021 46.84 25.19 63.10
N ARG A 1022 47.91 25.04 62.30
CA ARG A 1022 47.86 25.27 60.84
C ARG A 1022 47.05 24.20 60.09
N ASN A 1023 47.20 22.93 60.47
CA ASN A 1023 46.45 21.83 59.88
C ASN A 1023 44.97 21.89 60.28
N GLU A 1024 44.67 22.35 61.50
CA GLU A 1024 43.32 22.65 61.98
C GLU A 1024 42.76 23.90 61.30
N ALA A 1025 43.57 24.95 61.06
CA ALA A 1025 43.16 26.11 60.27
C ALA A 1025 42.88 25.73 58.81
N LEU A 1026 43.70 24.89 58.18
CA LEU A 1026 43.47 24.35 56.83
C LEU A 1026 42.27 23.40 56.79
N ALA A 1027 42.09 22.56 57.80
CA ALA A 1027 40.90 21.72 57.94
C ALA A 1027 39.64 22.56 58.16
N ASN A 1028 39.74 23.70 58.84
CA ASN A 1028 38.66 24.68 58.98
C ASN A 1028 38.46 25.50 57.71
N GLU A 1029 39.48 25.83 56.92
CA GLU A 1029 39.32 26.41 55.58
C GLU A 1029 38.64 25.41 54.61
N TYR A 1030 39.04 24.13 54.62
CA TYR A 1030 38.34 23.10 53.87
C TYR A 1030 36.93 22.81 54.42
N SER A 1031 36.71 22.93 55.73
CA SER A 1031 35.38 22.84 56.35
C SER A 1031 34.50 24.01 55.92
N VAL A 1032 35.02 25.24 55.93
CA VAL A 1032 34.35 26.44 55.44
C VAL A 1032 34.10 26.35 53.94
N GLN A 1033 35.07 25.92 53.12
CA GLN A 1033 34.85 25.67 51.68
C GLN A 1033 33.82 24.57 51.44
N LEU A 1034 33.78 23.51 52.26
CA LEU A 1034 32.73 22.50 52.21
C LEU A 1034 31.39 23.04 52.71
N GLN A 1035 31.37 23.99 53.64
CA GLN A 1035 30.18 24.66 54.16
C GLN A 1035 29.65 25.71 53.18
N GLU A 1036 30.53 26.38 52.43
CA GLU A 1036 30.26 27.29 51.32
C GLU A 1036 29.81 26.52 50.08
N LEU A 1037 30.40 25.37 49.75
CA LEU A 1037 29.92 24.49 48.69
C LEU A 1037 28.58 23.84 49.06
N ARG A 1038 28.41 23.38 50.30
CA ARG A 1038 27.10 22.93 50.81
C ARG A 1038 26.09 24.07 50.81
N ARG A 1039 26.51 25.29 51.15
CA ARG A 1039 25.65 26.48 51.09
C ARG A 1039 25.31 26.83 49.65
N MET A 1040 26.24 26.86 48.71
CA MET A 1040 25.96 27.04 47.28
C MET A 1040 24.96 26.00 46.77
N ILE A 1041 25.15 24.72 47.11
CA ILE A 1041 24.20 23.64 46.77
C ILE A 1041 22.83 23.84 47.47
N THR A 1042 22.80 24.44 48.65
CA THR A 1042 21.55 24.75 49.38
C THR A 1042 20.87 26.00 48.82
N ASP A 1043 21.65 27.01 48.42
CA ASP A 1043 21.23 28.30 47.88
C ASP A 1043 20.73 28.12 46.43
N ASP A 1044 21.39 27.30 45.59
CA ASP A 1044 20.87 26.85 44.27
C ASP A 1044 19.54 26.09 44.42
N ARG A 1045 19.50 25.17 45.39
CA ARG A 1045 18.29 24.39 45.70
C ARG A 1045 17.19 25.23 46.34
N PHE A 1046 17.52 26.38 46.93
CA PHE A 1046 16.57 27.39 47.38
C PHE A 1046 16.11 28.29 46.22
N ALA A 1047 16.99 28.67 45.30
CA ALA A 1047 16.68 29.49 44.13
C ALA A 1047 15.75 28.76 43.16
N GLN A 1048 16.01 27.48 42.86
CA GLN A 1048 15.15 26.68 41.98
C GLN A 1048 13.74 26.47 42.56
N VAL A 1049 13.59 26.45 43.89
CA VAL A 1049 12.27 26.38 44.55
C VAL A 1049 11.53 27.73 44.49
N GLN A 1050 12.24 28.86 44.62
CA GLN A 1050 11.67 30.20 44.37
C GLN A 1050 11.43 30.49 42.87
N SER A 1051 11.83 29.60 41.95
CA SER A 1051 11.66 29.76 40.49
C SER A 1051 10.50 28.95 39.90
N ARG A 1052 9.60 28.44 40.74
CA ARG A 1052 8.33 27.77 40.33
C ARG A 1052 7.13 28.08 41.21
N GLU A 1053 7.37 28.63 42.40
CA GLU A 1053 6.34 29.20 43.28
C GLU A 1053 6.79 30.62 43.72
N GLU A 1054 7.07 31.52 42.74
CA GLU A 1054 6.81 32.98 42.71
C GLU A 1054 7.60 33.67 41.56
N GLU A 1055 7.23 33.55 40.28
CA GLU A 1055 6.02 32.97 39.65
C GLU A 1055 5.83 31.47 39.98
N ASP A 1056 4.77 31.01 40.68
CA ASP A 1056 3.66 31.75 41.32
C ASP A 1056 3.56 31.58 42.86
N TYR A 1057 3.54 32.72 43.53
CA TYR A 1057 3.26 33.00 44.94
C TYR A 1057 3.59 31.97 46.04
N ASN A 1058 4.89 31.90 46.31
CA ASN A 1058 5.53 32.44 47.51
C ASN A 1058 5.77 31.40 48.62
N ARG A 1059 7.01 31.32 49.10
CA ARG A 1059 7.54 30.20 49.91
C ARG A 1059 6.80 30.10 51.24
N TYR A 1060 6.43 28.88 51.67
CA TYR A 1060 5.85 28.58 52.99
C TYR A 1060 4.46 29.13 53.35
N GLY A 1061 3.46 28.27 53.15
CA GLY A 1061 2.62 27.84 54.26
C GLY A 1061 1.11 27.87 54.02
N PRO A 1062 0.29 28.29 55.02
CA PRO A 1062 0.65 28.92 56.30
C PRO A 1062 1.52 30.20 56.33
N LEU A 1063 1.51 31.15 55.40
CA LEU A 1063 0.83 31.24 54.10
C LEU A 1063 1.86 31.45 52.99
N CYS A 1064 2.65 32.53 53.06
CA CYS A 1064 3.89 32.71 52.30
C CYS A 1064 4.85 33.75 52.96
N LYS A 1065 6.19 33.58 52.85
CA LYS A 1065 7.27 34.61 52.83
C LYS A 1065 8.71 34.06 52.67
#